data_AF-A0A7X7JHK1-F1
#
_entry.id   AF-A0A7X7JHK1-F1
#
_cell.length_a   1.000
_cell.length_b   1.000
_cell.length_c   1.000
_cell.angle_alpha   90.00
_cell.angle_beta   90.00
_cell.angle_gamma   90.00
#
_symmetry.space_group_name_H-M   'P 1'
#
loop_
_entity.id
_entity.type
_entity.pdbx_description
1 polymer ?
#
loop_
_entity_poly.entity_id
_entity_poly.type
_entity_poly.pdbx_seq_one_letter_code
_entity_poly.pdbx_strand_id
1 'polypeptide(L)'
;MFVLDDSIVYSAADLTSAAACEFGLLRRLDATLGRVEATPTEDDAMLTRTSGLGDAHERAHLRRLQERFGDGVVVMERPEHDRQSLFDANLATVNAVRSGADVVYQGTFFDGRFLGFCDFLVRETESVAVYDTKLSRHARVPALLQLAAYANALENNGITVSPEVHLLLGDGTVTAHSLGDITPVFDARRSALEHLLDTHYRSDRAAEWGDARYTACGRCDTCAPELEKHRDLMLVAGMRSIARSRLLAGGITTIDELATHHGKIDGVHERTLAGLREQAGIQLRQERSGEPEFALHSPETLSAIPAPDDGDIFFDFEGDPLWTEDGSTDWGLEYLFGVVEGTADRFTFKPFWAHDRAQERTALIDFLDYVTQRRRQYPNMHVYHYAAYEKSALLRLAGRHGVGEDVVDNLLRDNVLVDLYPVVRGALRIGERSYSIKKLEPLYMGEHNRGGDVTNAAASVVAYADYCALRDDDKHDAADELLQGIADYNEYDCESTLRLRDWLLARAEEHSVAPRPGGQASLAVMEEPSPTETALRDFALIPGASDTAAESDDRRAAALMAAALEYHKRERKPFWWAHFDRLEASSDLSDVRDVLFVGSARVEQEWHKSSPRQKKLRRHTSLVGRFGTGSTVGAGTTMYALYDTPAPDAVAGDSAHLRGTCTAKVISVSKDEQRRDVVVVEELLSGDEYLDLPMALTPGPPITTDRIESSIRDTAARAASCLPDLPHTAAVDILRRVDPRTASGRPLPTAEGNDYITAITEAVLDLDDSYVAVQGPPGTGKTFTGARVVKTLVEQHHWRIGVVAQSHAVIENMLRGVIKAGLDPDVVGKKEGRGRDTPWTDLESKDYPGFLERSEGTGCVIGGTSWDFANTDRVPPGSLDLLVIDEAGQFALANTIAVSVAARNLLLLGDPQQLPQVSQGTHPEPVDESALGWLAAGHGALPPERGYFLERTWRMHPELCAPVSALSYEGRLRSQESVSGARTLTGVEPGVHTVYVDHRGNATQSPEEADEIVTTATKLLGLHWSDPHEKIADHPLGESDILVVAPYNAQVALIERRLAAAGLGGIEVGTVDKFQGREAPVVIVSMTASAVEDVPRGMSFLLSRNRLNVAVSRAKWAAFVVRSTALTQYVPTTPESLMELGAFMRLTAHSTAAINRS
;
A
#
# COMPACT_ATOMS: atom_id res chain seq x y z
N MET A 1 -30.60 -0.51 -17.41
CA MET A 1 -31.58 -1.52 -16.95
C MET A 1 -32.98 -1.26 -17.50
N PHE A 2 -33.65 -2.29 -18.03
CA PHE A 2 -35.06 -2.25 -18.46
C PHE A 2 -35.70 -3.65 -18.34
N VAL A 3 -37.02 -3.76 -18.54
CA VAL A 3 -37.75 -5.04 -18.48
C VAL A 3 -38.18 -5.48 -19.87
N LEU A 4 -37.94 -6.75 -20.20
CA LEU A 4 -38.24 -7.37 -21.49
C LEU A 4 -38.89 -8.74 -21.28
N ASP A 5 -40.18 -8.88 -21.61
CA ASP A 5 -41.05 -10.03 -21.35
C ASP A 5 -40.78 -10.68 -19.96
N ASP A 6 -41.10 -9.94 -18.89
CA ASP A 6 -40.94 -10.35 -17.48
C ASP A 6 -39.51 -10.67 -17.02
N SER A 7 -38.50 -10.32 -17.81
CA SER A 7 -37.07 -10.47 -17.46
C SER A 7 -36.39 -9.11 -17.35
N ILE A 8 -35.58 -8.92 -16.31
CA ILE A 8 -34.81 -7.69 -16.11
C ILE A 8 -33.52 -7.80 -16.91
N VAL A 9 -33.34 -6.85 -17.84
CA VAL A 9 -32.11 -6.68 -18.61
C VAL A 9 -31.22 -5.63 -17.93
N TYR A 10 -29.98 -6.00 -17.63
CA TYR A 10 -28.98 -5.17 -16.97
C TYR A 10 -27.68 -5.09 -17.80
N SER A 11 -26.82 -4.12 -17.48
CA SER A 11 -25.50 -3.95 -18.12
C SER A 11 -24.35 -4.03 -17.11
N ALA A 12 -23.11 -3.95 -17.60
CA ALA A 12 -21.93 -3.92 -16.73
C ALA A 12 -21.91 -2.69 -15.79
N ALA A 13 -22.49 -1.56 -16.22
CA ALA A 13 -22.64 -0.37 -15.38
C ALA A 13 -23.60 -0.61 -14.20
N ASP A 14 -24.60 -1.47 -14.37
CA ASP A 14 -25.54 -1.83 -13.30
C ASP A 14 -24.86 -2.68 -12.21
N LEU A 15 -23.90 -3.54 -12.56
CA LEU A 15 -23.07 -4.29 -11.59
C LEU A 15 -22.28 -3.34 -10.68
N THR A 16 -21.66 -2.32 -11.28
CA THR A 16 -20.91 -1.31 -10.53
C THR A 16 -21.85 -0.47 -9.65
N SER A 17 -23.00 -0.08 -10.19
CA SER A 17 -24.00 0.69 -9.47
C SER A 17 -24.52 -0.06 -8.23
N ALA A 18 -24.77 -1.37 -8.37
CA ALA A 18 -25.18 -2.24 -7.26
C ALA A 18 -24.17 -2.24 -6.11
N ALA A 19 -22.88 -2.35 -6.46
CA ALA A 19 -21.83 -2.38 -5.47
C ALA A 19 -21.63 -1.05 -4.74
N ALA A 20 -21.92 0.07 -5.40
CA ALA A 20 -21.89 1.39 -4.77
C ALA A 20 -23.13 1.64 -3.90
N CYS A 21 -24.32 1.27 -4.37
CA CYS A 21 -25.58 1.51 -3.69
C CYS A 21 -26.70 0.62 -4.22
N GLU A 22 -26.94 -0.51 -3.54
CA GLU A 22 -28.05 -1.43 -3.85
C GLU A 22 -29.40 -0.71 -3.77
N PHE A 23 -29.61 0.13 -2.75
CA PHE A 23 -30.83 0.92 -2.62
C PHE A 23 -31.06 1.84 -3.83
N GLY A 24 -30.03 2.57 -4.28
CA GLY A 24 -30.12 3.46 -5.44
C GLY A 24 -30.42 2.70 -6.74
N LEU A 25 -29.80 1.54 -6.93
CA LEU A 25 -30.08 0.68 -8.07
C LEU A 25 -31.54 0.17 -8.07
N LEU A 26 -32.02 -0.33 -6.94
CA LEU A 26 -33.38 -0.84 -6.82
C LEU A 26 -34.43 0.26 -7.00
N ARG A 27 -34.16 1.47 -6.52
CA ARG A 27 -35.03 2.64 -6.76
C ARG A 27 -35.10 3.04 -8.24
N ARG A 28 -33.97 2.96 -8.96
CA ARG A 28 -33.97 3.11 -10.43
C ARG A 28 -34.81 2.03 -11.11
N LEU A 29 -34.70 0.77 -10.67
CA LEU A 29 -35.55 -0.31 -11.18
C LEU A 29 -37.03 -0.04 -10.87
N ASP A 30 -37.36 0.37 -9.65
CA ASP A 30 -38.73 0.70 -9.26
C ASP A 30 -39.31 1.85 -10.09
N ALA A 31 -38.50 2.84 -10.46
CA ALA A 31 -38.92 3.91 -11.36
C ALA A 31 -39.24 3.36 -12.76
N THR A 32 -38.39 2.48 -13.30
CA THR A 32 -38.65 1.79 -14.58
C THR A 32 -39.90 0.92 -14.53
N LEU A 33 -40.21 0.33 -13.37
CA LEU A 33 -41.43 -0.46 -13.13
C LEU A 33 -42.68 0.39 -12.84
N GLY A 34 -42.54 1.72 -12.73
CA GLY A 34 -43.64 2.62 -12.37
C GLY A 34 -44.09 2.51 -10.91
N ARG A 35 -43.28 1.92 -10.03
CA ARG A 35 -43.55 1.80 -8.58
C ARG A 35 -43.24 3.09 -7.83
N VAL A 36 -42.31 3.90 -8.33
CA VAL A 36 -41.90 5.19 -7.76
C VAL A 36 -41.68 6.20 -8.88
N GLU A 37 -41.69 7.48 -8.55
CA GLU A 37 -41.35 8.54 -9.52
C GLU A 37 -39.83 8.54 -9.80
N ALA A 38 -39.46 8.76 -11.06
CA ALA A 38 -38.05 8.87 -11.45
C ALA A 38 -37.44 10.13 -10.83
N THR A 39 -36.23 10.00 -10.30
CA THR A 39 -35.49 11.16 -9.79
C THR A 39 -34.98 11.97 -10.98
N PRO A 40 -35.23 13.29 -11.05
CA PRO A 40 -34.65 14.13 -12.10
C PRO A 40 -33.12 14.09 -11.97
N THR A 41 -32.43 13.64 -13.01
CA THR A 41 -30.98 13.84 -13.13
C THR A 41 -30.73 15.23 -13.68
N GLU A 42 -29.96 16.05 -12.96
CA GLU A 42 -29.46 17.32 -13.48
C GLU A 42 -28.40 17.07 -14.57
N ASP A 43 -28.34 17.95 -15.57
CA ASP A 43 -27.32 17.90 -16.62
C ASP A 43 -25.95 18.27 -16.03
N ASP A 44 -25.08 17.27 -15.84
CA ASP A 44 -23.69 17.47 -15.41
C ASP A 44 -22.83 17.80 -16.65
N ALA A 45 -22.41 19.06 -16.75
CA ALA A 45 -21.55 19.57 -17.82
C ALA A 45 -20.20 18.82 -17.90
N MET A 46 -19.64 18.40 -16.76
CA MET A 46 -18.38 17.65 -16.70
C MET A 46 -18.56 16.22 -17.22
N LEU A 47 -19.69 15.58 -16.90
CA LEU A 47 -20.03 14.26 -17.43
C LEU A 47 -20.25 14.29 -18.95
N THR A 48 -20.87 15.36 -19.45
CA THR A 48 -21.06 15.59 -20.89
C THR A 48 -19.72 15.77 -21.61
N ARG A 49 -18.82 16.60 -21.07
CA ARG A 49 -17.44 16.79 -21.59
C ARG A 49 -16.68 15.47 -21.64
N THR A 50 -16.72 14.73 -20.54
CA THR A 50 -16.02 13.44 -20.42
C THR A 50 -16.52 12.43 -21.46
N SER A 51 -17.83 12.39 -21.72
CA SER A 51 -18.41 11.49 -22.72
C SER A 51 -17.95 11.84 -24.14
N GLY A 52 -17.99 13.12 -24.52
CA GLY A 52 -17.59 13.57 -25.86
C GLY A 52 -16.11 13.32 -26.18
N LEU A 53 -15.22 13.54 -25.20
CA LEU A 53 -13.79 13.19 -25.33
C LEU A 53 -13.62 11.67 -25.51
N GLY A 54 -14.43 10.85 -24.84
CA GLY A 54 -14.33 9.39 -24.87
C GLY A 54 -14.64 8.83 -26.24
N ASP A 55 -15.73 9.30 -26.84
CA ASP A 55 -16.09 8.92 -28.20
C ASP A 55 -15.00 9.34 -29.21
N ALA A 56 -14.33 10.48 -28.99
CA ALA A 56 -13.24 10.93 -29.85
C ALA A 56 -12.02 10.01 -29.76
N HIS A 57 -11.67 9.58 -28.55
CA HIS A 57 -10.58 8.63 -28.30
C HIS A 57 -10.87 7.25 -28.93
N GLU A 58 -12.08 6.73 -28.76
CA GLU A 58 -12.52 5.47 -29.37
C GLU A 58 -12.43 5.53 -30.91
N ARG A 59 -12.96 6.60 -31.52
CA ARG A 59 -12.88 6.81 -32.97
C ARG A 59 -11.43 6.93 -33.48
N ALA A 60 -10.54 7.55 -32.71
CA ALA A 60 -9.13 7.64 -33.06
C ALA A 60 -8.46 6.27 -33.05
N HIS A 61 -8.82 5.39 -32.12
CA HIS A 61 -8.34 4.01 -32.12
C HIS A 61 -8.90 3.19 -33.28
N LEU A 62 -10.20 3.31 -33.58
CA LEU A 62 -10.82 2.66 -34.74
C LEU A 62 -10.09 3.02 -36.03
N ARG A 63 -9.74 4.30 -36.26
CA ARG A 63 -8.98 4.72 -37.45
C ARG A 63 -7.64 4.00 -37.57
N ARG A 64 -6.89 3.85 -36.46
CA ARG A 64 -5.61 3.11 -36.44
C ARG A 64 -5.79 1.64 -36.81
N LEU A 65 -6.86 1.00 -36.33
CA LEU A 65 -7.16 -0.39 -36.68
C LEU A 65 -7.60 -0.53 -38.15
N GLN A 66 -8.38 0.40 -38.67
CA GLN A 66 -8.76 0.44 -40.09
C GLN A 66 -7.55 0.65 -41.00
N GLU A 67 -6.60 1.51 -40.62
CA GLU A 67 -5.33 1.68 -41.35
C GLU A 67 -4.48 0.41 -41.35
N ARG A 68 -4.49 -0.36 -40.25
CA ARG A 68 -3.72 -1.60 -40.10
C ARG A 68 -4.34 -2.80 -40.81
N PHE A 69 -5.65 -2.98 -40.69
CA PHE A 69 -6.36 -4.21 -41.11
C PHE A 69 -7.27 -4.03 -42.33
N GLY A 70 -7.56 -2.79 -42.75
CA GLY A 70 -8.41 -2.51 -43.91
C GLY A 70 -9.78 -3.18 -43.81
N ASP A 71 -10.12 -3.99 -44.81
CA ASP A 71 -11.39 -4.76 -44.89
C ASP A 71 -11.52 -5.84 -43.78
N GLY A 72 -10.47 -6.09 -42.99
CA GLY A 72 -10.50 -7.00 -41.84
C GLY A 72 -11.24 -6.45 -40.61
N VAL A 73 -11.66 -5.18 -40.63
CA VAL A 73 -12.45 -4.54 -39.56
C VAL A 73 -13.94 -4.60 -39.88
N VAL A 74 -14.71 -5.33 -39.07
CA VAL A 74 -16.18 -5.43 -39.20
C VAL A 74 -16.86 -4.51 -38.18
N VAL A 75 -17.65 -3.54 -38.64
CA VAL A 75 -18.41 -2.62 -37.79
C VAL A 75 -19.83 -3.15 -37.59
N MET A 76 -20.25 -3.28 -36.33
CA MET A 76 -21.60 -3.72 -35.96
C MET A 76 -22.54 -2.52 -35.78
N GLU A 77 -23.78 -2.66 -36.25
CA GLU A 77 -24.83 -1.65 -36.03
C GLU A 77 -25.49 -1.81 -34.66
N ARG A 78 -25.98 -0.69 -34.08
CA ARG A 78 -26.67 -0.71 -32.80
C ARG A 78 -28.11 -1.26 -32.98
N PRO A 79 -28.49 -2.32 -32.23
CA PRO A 79 -29.81 -2.92 -32.36
C PRO A 79 -30.91 -2.08 -31.71
N GLU A 80 -32.15 -2.30 -32.14
CA GLU A 80 -33.33 -1.85 -31.40
C GLU A 80 -33.45 -2.61 -30.06
N HIS A 81 -34.05 -1.97 -29.06
CA HIS A 81 -34.20 -2.54 -27.70
C HIS A 81 -35.38 -3.53 -27.59
N ASP A 82 -35.45 -4.50 -28.49
CA ASP A 82 -36.38 -5.62 -28.44
C ASP A 82 -35.64 -6.96 -28.47
N ARG A 83 -36.30 -8.03 -27.99
CA ARG A 83 -35.65 -9.33 -27.77
C ARG A 83 -35.06 -9.92 -29.04
N GLN A 84 -35.78 -9.84 -30.16
CA GLN A 84 -35.36 -10.46 -31.40
C GLN A 84 -34.15 -9.72 -31.99
N SER A 85 -34.21 -8.39 -32.06
CA SER A 85 -33.11 -7.56 -32.56
C SER A 85 -31.82 -7.73 -31.73
N LEU A 86 -31.94 -7.84 -30.40
CA LEU A 86 -30.80 -8.08 -29.52
C LEU A 86 -30.15 -9.45 -29.75
N PHE A 87 -30.96 -10.51 -29.90
CA PHE A 87 -30.44 -11.85 -30.23
C PHE A 87 -29.79 -11.89 -31.61
N ASP A 88 -30.39 -11.24 -32.61
CA ASP A 88 -29.87 -11.19 -33.98
C ASP A 88 -28.53 -10.42 -34.03
N ALA A 89 -28.40 -9.32 -33.30
CA ALA A 89 -27.15 -8.57 -33.18
C ALA A 89 -26.04 -9.35 -32.44
N ASN A 90 -26.41 -10.09 -31.39
CA ASN A 90 -25.49 -11.01 -30.72
C ASN A 90 -25.00 -12.11 -31.69
N LEU A 91 -25.90 -12.72 -32.44
CA LEU A 91 -25.55 -13.74 -33.43
C LEU A 91 -24.68 -13.17 -34.56
N ALA A 92 -24.94 -11.94 -35.03
CA ALA A 92 -24.12 -11.26 -36.01
C ALA A 92 -22.67 -11.05 -35.51
N THR A 93 -22.52 -10.64 -34.25
CA THR A 93 -21.21 -10.47 -33.59
C THR A 93 -20.45 -11.80 -33.55
N VAL A 94 -21.09 -12.87 -33.07
CA VAL A 94 -20.49 -14.22 -33.00
C VAL A 94 -20.12 -14.76 -34.38
N ASN A 95 -20.97 -14.53 -35.38
CA ASN A 95 -20.70 -14.98 -36.75
C ASN A 95 -19.52 -14.25 -37.37
N ALA A 96 -19.34 -12.95 -37.13
CA ALA A 96 -18.18 -12.20 -37.62
C ALA A 96 -16.87 -12.69 -36.99
N VAL A 97 -16.88 -12.99 -35.70
CA VAL A 97 -15.73 -13.60 -35.02
C VAL A 97 -15.43 -14.99 -35.59
N ARG A 98 -16.45 -15.82 -35.87
CA ARG A 98 -16.24 -17.15 -36.45
C ARG A 98 -15.84 -17.10 -37.93
N SER A 99 -16.24 -16.09 -38.67
CA SER A 99 -15.93 -15.94 -40.10
C SER A 99 -14.52 -15.45 -40.38
N GLY A 100 -13.68 -15.27 -39.36
CA GLY A 100 -12.29 -14.89 -39.56
C GLY A 100 -12.01 -13.39 -39.49
N ALA A 101 -12.96 -12.54 -39.03
CA ALA A 101 -12.69 -11.10 -38.89
C ALA A 101 -11.45 -10.86 -38.01
N ASP A 102 -10.57 -9.95 -38.43
CA ASP A 102 -9.39 -9.55 -37.67
C ASP A 102 -9.79 -8.68 -36.47
N VAL A 103 -10.74 -7.77 -36.71
CA VAL A 103 -11.32 -6.89 -35.69
C VAL A 103 -12.84 -6.83 -35.84
N VAL A 104 -13.57 -6.96 -34.74
CA VAL A 104 -15.00 -6.60 -34.66
C VAL A 104 -15.16 -5.36 -33.78
N TYR A 105 -15.69 -4.28 -34.35
CA TYR A 105 -15.97 -3.03 -33.66
C TYR A 105 -17.45 -2.96 -33.26
N GLN A 106 -17.74 -2.53 -32.03
CA GLN A 106 -19.09 -2.34 -31.49
C GLN A 106 -19.92 -3.63 -31.37
N GLY A 107 -19.25 -4.75 -31.08
CA GLY A 107 -19.88 -6.07 -30.92
C GLY A 107 -20.97 -6.08 -29.84
N THR A 108 -22.15 -6.61 -30.16
CA THR A 108 -23.26 -6.71 -29.20
C THR A 108 -23.23 -8.08 -28.53
N PHE A 109 -23.35 -8.10 -27.20
CA PHE A 109 -23.54 -9.33 -26.41
C PHE A 109 -24.87 -9.30 -25.68
N PHE A 110 -25.67 -10.36 -25.87
CA PHE A 110 -26.95 -10.54 -25.20
C PHE A 110 -27.20 -12.01 -24.84
N ASP A 111 -27.38 -12.30 -23.55
CA ASP A 111 -27.64 -13.66 -23.04
C ASP A 111 -29.08 -13.87 -22.52
N GLY A 112 -29.96 -12.90 -22.79
CA GLY A 112 -31.33 -12.87 -22.29
C GLY A 112 -31.52 -11.99 -21.05
N ARG A 113 -30.44 -11.67 -20.31
CA ARG A 113 -30.48 -10.80 -19.11
C ARG A 113 -29.36 -9.75 -19.09
N PHE A 114 -28.19 -10.06 -19.60
CA PHE A 114 -27.09 -9.12 -19.75
C PHE A 114 -27.11 -8.53 -21.15
N LEU A 115 -27.00 -7.20 -21.26
CA LEU A 115 -26.78 -6.48 -22.51
C LEU A 115 -25.51 -5.64 -22.40
N GLY A 116 -24.61 -5.80 -23.37
CA GLY A 116 -23.41 -4.97 -23.45
C GLY A 116 -22.87 -4.82 -24.87
N PHE A 117 -22.02 -3.82 -25.04
CA PHE A 117 -21.47 -3.40 -26.32
C PHE A 117 -19.96 -3.30 -26.17
N CYS A 118 -19.26 -4.25 -26.79
CA CYS A 118 -17.82 -4.32 -26.75
C CYS A 118 -17.23 -3.40 -27.81
N ASP A 119 -16.32 -2.52 -27.41
CA ASP A 119 -15.67 -1.59 -28.34
C ASP A 119 -14.90 -2.37 -29.41
N PHE A 120 -13.98 -3.26 -29.02
CA PHE A 120 -13.18 -4.02 -29.99
C PHE A 120 -12.96 -5.49 -29.55
N LEU A 121 -13.16 -6.41 -30.49
CA LEU A 121 -12.70 -7.79 -30.39
C LEU A 121 -11.59 -7.98 -31.40
N VAL A 122 -10.41 -8.42 -30.97
CA VAL A 122 -9.23 -8.57 -31.83
C VAL A 122 -8.83 -10.03 -31.89
N ARG A 123 -8.64 -10.55 -33.10
CA ARG A 123 -8.19 -11.92 -33.33
C ARG A 123 -6.71 -12.07 -32.98
N GLU A 124 -6.41 -13.08 -32.20
CA GLU A 124 -5.06 -13.61 -31.97
C GLU A 124 -4.91 -14.97 -32.67
N THR A 125 -3.74 -15.61 -32.53
CA THR A 125 -3.44 -16.86 -33.27
C THR A 125 -4.45 -17.97 -33.01
N GLU A 126 -4.86 -18.19 -31.75
CA GLU A 126 -5.82 -19.25 -31.36
C GLU A 126 -6.96 -18.75 -30.46
N SER A 127 -7.00 -17.45 -30.21
CA SER A 127 -7.88 -16.78 -29.25
C SER A 127 -8.45 -15.48 -29.80
N VAL A 128 -9.43 -14.93 -29.09
CA VAL A 128 -9.95 -13.58 -29.32
C VAL A 128 -9.73 -12.77 -28.05
N ALA A 129 -9.07 -11.63 -28.18
CA ALA A 129 -8.82 -10.72 -27.10
C ALA A 129 -9.88 -9.61 -27.07
N VAL A 130 -10.32 -9.25 -25.87
CA VAL A 130 -11.32 -8.22 -25.63
C VAL A 130 -10.61 -6.90 -25.32
N TYR A 131 -10.96 -5.85 -26.06
CA TYR A 131 -10.42 -4.51 -25.92
C TYR A 131 -11.54 -3.51 -25.65
N ASP A 132 -11.29 -2.62 -24.69
CA ASP A 132 -12.21 -1.54 -24.32
C ASP A 132 -11.44 -0.23 -24.19
N THR A 133 -12.02 0.86 -24.69
CA THR A 133 -11.39 2.17 -24.70
C THR A 133 -11.89 3.03 -23.54
N LYS A 134 -10.96 3.69 -22.87
CA LYS A 134 -11.26 4.56 -21.73
C LYS A 134 -10.35 5.78 -21.77
N LEU A 135 -10.93 6.97 -21.62
CA LEU A 135 -10.15 8.21 -21.44
C LEU A 135 -9.26 8.20 -20.20
N SER A 136 -9.65 7.44 -19.19
CA SER A 136 -8.86 7.34 -17.96
C SER A 136 -7.46 6.80 -18.28
N ARG A 137 -6.41 7.41 -17.71
CA ARG A 137 -5.02 6.91 -17.74
C ARG A 137 -4.77 5.67 -16.90
N HIS A 138 -5.70 5.39 -16.01
CA HIS A 138 -5.63 4.24 -15.14
C HIS A 138 -6.83 3.37 -15.43
N ALA A 139 -6.59 2.07 -15.44
CA ALA A 139 -7.67 1.11 -15.43
C ALA A 139 -8.64 1.46 -14.29
N ARG A 140 -9.94 1.27 -14.51
CA ARG A 140 -10.95 1.39 -13.46
C ARG A 140 -11.67 0.06 -13.34
N VAL A 141 -12.00 -0.31 -12.11
CA VAL A 141 -12.69 -1.58 -11.80
C VAL A 141 -13.95 -1.79 -12.65
N PRO A 142 -14.82 -0.80 -12.90
CA PRO A 142 -16.00 -0.98 -13.76
C PRO A 142 -15.65 -1.44 -15.18
N ALA A 143 -14.57 -0.91 -15.76
CA ALA A 143 -14.12 -1.28 -17.10
C ALA A 143 -13.58 -2.72 -17.14
N LEU A 144 -12.87 -3.15 -16.09
CA LEU A 144 -12.38 -4.52 -15.98
C LEU A 144 -13.51 -5.53 -15.81
N LEU A 145 -14.52 -5.21 -14.97
CA LEU A 145 -15.72 -6.05 -14.85
C LEU A 145 -16.52 -6.12 -16.16
N GLN A 146 -16.55 -5.04 -16.93
CA GLN A 146 -17.13 -5.00 -18.27
C GLN A 146 -16.38 -5.91 -19.25
N LEU A 147 -15.05 -5.85 -19.27
CA LEU A 147 -14.21 -6.74 -20.09
C LEU A 147 -14.42 -8.21 -19.73
N ALA A 148 -14.50 -8.54 -18.43
CA ALA A 148 -14.80 -9.91 -18.00
C ALA A 148 -16.21 -10.37 -18.41
N ALA A 149 -17.19 -9.47 -18.42
CA ALA A 149 -18.53 -9.78 -18.94
C ALA A 149 -18.51 -10.14 -20.43
N TYR A 150 -17.73 -9.43 -21.24
CA TYR A 150 -17.58 -9.70 -22.67
C TYR A 150 -16.79 -10.98 -22.93
N ALA A 151 -15.73 -11.22 -22.17
CA ALA A 151 -14.99 -12.48 -22.21
C ALA A 151 -15.91 -13.67 -21.87
N ASN A 152 -16.68 -13.58 -20.78
CA ASN A 152 -17.64 -14.61 -20.41
C ASN A 152 -18.72 -14.83 -21.49
N ALA A 153 -19.19 -13.75 -22.14
CA ALA A 153 -20.14 -13.85 -23.24
C ALA A 153 -19.55 -14.58 -24.47
N LEU A 154 -18.29 -14.35 -24.80
CA LEU A 154 -17.58 -15.08 -25.86
C LEU A 154 -17.43 -16.57 -25.52
N GLU A 155 -17.00 -16.89 -24.30
CA GLU A 155 -16.85 -18.28 -23.82
C GLU A 155 -18.19 -19.03 -23.87
N ASN A 156 -19.28 -18.40 -23.42
CA ASN A 156 -20.62 -18.97 -23.49
C ASN A 156 -21.11 -19.22 -24.93
N ASN A 157 -20.55 -18.52 -25.92
CA ASN A 157 -20.77 -18.75 -27.34
C ASN A 157 -19.74 -19.71 -27.98
N GLY A 158 -18.93 -20.39 -27.17
CA GLY A 158 -17.95 -21.39 -27.60
C GLY A 158 -16.75 -20.79 -28.35
N ILE A 159 -16.41 -19.53 -28.08
CA ILE A 159 -15.24 -18.85 -28.63
C ILE A 159 -14.11 -18.92 -27.60
N THR A 160 -12.93 -19.38 -28.01
CA THR A 160 -11.73 -19.35 -27.17
C THR A 160 -11.28 -17.91 -26.94
N VAL A 161 -11.26 -17.47 -25.69
CA VAL A 161 -10.86 -16.11 -25.30
C VAL A 161 -9.40 -16.09 -24.86
N SER A 162 -8.73 -14.97 -25.09
CA SER A 162 -7.38 -14.74 -24.57
C SER A 162 -7.37 -14.79 -23.02
N PRO A 163 -6.31 -15.30 -22.38
CA PRO A 163 -6.18 -15.27 -20.92
C PRO A 163 -6.04 -13.85 -20.35
N GLU A 164 -5.86 -12.86 -21.21
CA GLU A 164 -5.77 -11.45 -20.88
C GLU A 164 -6.88 -10.63 -21.55
N VAL A 165 -7.25 -9.53 -20.88
CA VAL A 165 -8.12 -8.50 -21.44
C VAL A 165 -7.39 -7.16 -21.46
N HIS A 166 -7.74 -6.29 -22.39
CA HIS A 166 -6.96 -5.08 -22.66
C HIS A 166 -7.78 -3.81 -22.51
N LEU A 167 -7.22 -2.85 -21.79
CA LEU A 167 -7.74 -1.49 -21.74
C LEU A 167 -6.82 -0.56 -22.53
N LEU A 168 -7.42 0.17 -23.47
CA LEU A 168 -6.79 1.26 -24.19
C LEU A 168 -7.07 2.54 -23.42
N LEU A 169 -6.02 3.11 -22.83
CA LEU A 169 -6.12 4.22 -21.90
C LEU A 169 -5.93 5.56 -22.63
N GLY A 170 -6.37 6.65 -22.00
CA GLY A 170 -6.36 7.99 -22.60
C GLY A 170 -4.98 8.52 -22.95
N ASP A 171 -3.93 7.95 -22.34
CA ASP A 171 -2.52 8.23 -22.65
C ASP A 171 -1.98 7.45 -23.86
N GLY A 172 -2.82 6.65 -24.51
CA GLY A 172 -2.46 5.81 -25.65
C GLY A 172 -1.79 4.50 -25.27
N THR A 173 -1.57 4.23 -23.98
CA THR A 173 -1.03 2.96 -23.52
C THR A 173 -2.11 1.86 -23.58
N VAL A 174 -1.64 0.62 -23.75
CA VAL A 174 -2.48 -0.57 -23.64
C VAL A 174 -2.06 -1.30 -22.37
N THR A 175 -2.99 -1.48 -21.44
CA THR A 175 -2.75 -2.29 -20.24
C THR A 175 -3.42 -3.64 -20.40
N ALA A 176 -2.67 -4.72 -20.14
CA ALA A 176 -3.17 -6.08 -20.13
C ALA A 176 -3.46 -6.52 -18.70
N HIS A 177 -4.58 -7.22 -18.50
CA HIS A 177 -5.03 -7.67 -17.19
C HIS A 177 -5.44 -9.14 -17.24
N SER A 178 -5.07 -9.92 -16.23
CA SER A 178 -5.40 -11.35 -16.18
C SER A 178 -6.91 -11.57 -16.06
N LEU A 179 -7.51 -12.22 -17.06
CA LEU A 179 -8.91 -12.59 -17.04
C LEU A 179 -9.22 -13.55 -15.88
N GLY A 180 -8.28 -14.45 -15.56
CA GLY A 180 -8.40 -15.39 -14.46
C GLY A 180 -8.46 -14.74 -13.08
N ASP A 181 -7.92 -13.53 -12.93
CA ASP A 181 -8.05 -12.73 -11.70
C ASP A 181 -9.37 -11.95 -11.70
N ILE A 182 -9.86 -11.44 -12.83
CA ILE A 182 -11.09 -10.64 -12.84
C ILE A 182 -12.37 -11.50 -12.72
N THR A 183 -12.39 -12.64 -13.42
CA THR A 183 -13.58 -13.48 -13.61
C THR A 183 -14.24 -13.93 -12.30
N PRO A 184 -13.50 -14.41 -11.27
CA PRO A 184 -14.11 -14.81 -10.00
C PRO A 184 -14.91 -13.69 -9.31
N VAL A 185 -14.42 -12.45 -9.41
CA VAL A 185 -15.14 -11.29 -8.86
C VAL A 185 -16.37 -10.99 -9.69
N PHE A 186 -16.22 -10.96 -11.02
CA PHE A 186 -17.32 -10.74 -11.95
C PHE A 186 -18.46 -11.74 -11.72
N ASP A 187 -18.18 -13.05 -11.67
CA ASP A 187 -19.18 -14.10 -11.48
C ASP A 187 -19.93 -13.93 -10.16
N ALA A 188 -19.21 -13.67 -9.07
CA ALA A 188 -19.82 -13.46 -7.76
C ALA A 188 -20.67 -12.19 -7.69
N ARG A 189 -20.26 -11.11 -8.38
CA ARG A 189 -21.04 -9.86 -8.44
C ARG A 189 -22.25 -10.01 -9.36
N ARG A 190 -22.10 -10.71 -10.48
CA ARG A 190 -23.20 -11.04 -11.41
C ARG A 190 -24.27 -11.86 -10.70
N SER A 191 -23.88 -12.93 -10.01
CA SER A 191 -24.81 -13.77 -9.25
C SER A 191 -25.51 -12.99 -8.14
N ALA A 192 -24.79 -12.15 -7.39
CA ALA A 192 -25.37 -11.31 -6.35
C ALA A 192 -26.36 -10.29 -6.93
N LEU A 193 -26.03 -9.63 -8.04
CA LEU A 193 -26.91 -8.69 -8.72
C LEU A 193 -28.19 -9.40 -9.21
N GLU A 194 -28.06 -10.52 -9.91
CA GLU A 194 -29.22 -11.27 -10.41
C GLU A 194 -30.13 -11.70 -9.26
N HIS A 195 -29.55 -12.17 -8.14
CA HIS A 195 -30.30 -12.53 -6.94
C HIS A 195 -31.03 -11.31 -6.32
N LEU A 196 -30.35 -10.16 -6.23
CA LEU A 196 -30.91 -8.91 -5.72
C LEU A 196 -32.09 -8.45 -6.57
N LEU A 197 -31.90 -8.35 -7.89
CA LEU A 197 -32.93 -7.89 -8.83
C LEU A 197 -34.13 -8.85 -8.86
N ASP A 198 -33.88 -10.16 -8.91
CA ASP A 198 -34.94 -11.16 -8.93
C ASP A 198 -35.77 -11.18 -7.65
N THR A 199 -35.10 -11.10 -6.50
CA THR A 199 -35.77 -11.08 -5.20
C THR A 199 -36.63 -9.82 -5.06
N HIS A 200 -36.08 -8.68 -5.48
CA HIS A 200 -36.80 -7.40 -5.44
C HIS A 200 -37.99 -7.36 -6.41
N TYR A 201 -37.79 -7.82 -7.64
CA TYR A 201 -38.85 -7.86 -8.66
C TYR A 201 -40.04 -8.72 -8.24
N ARG A 202 -39.78 -9.92 -7.68
CA ARG A 202 -40.81 -10.82 -7.14
C ARG A 202 -41.53 -10.29 -5.90
N SER A 203 -40.90 -9.39 -5.14
CA SER A 203 -41.49 -8.84 -3.91
C SER A 203 -42.70 -7.94 -4.17
N ASP A 204 -42.81 -7.40 -5.40
CA ASP A 204 -43.78 -6.41 -5.84
C ASP A 204 -43.93 -5.18 -4.94
N ARG A 205 -42.87 -4.84 -4.21
CA ARG A 205 -42.77 -3.67 -3.35
C ARG A 205 -41.63 -2.78 -3.81
N ALA A 206 -41.80 -1.48 -3.66
CA ALA A 206 -40.71 -0.54 -3.84
C ALA A 206 -39.66 -0.72 -2.74
N ALA A 207 -38.39 -0.43 -3.05
CA ALA A 207 -37.32 -0.44 -2.06
C ALA A 207 -37.56 0.67 -1.04
N GLU A 208 -37.54 0.28 0.25
CA GLU A 208 -37.77 1.17 1.38
C GLU A 208 -36.44 1.61 1.99
N TRP A 209 -36.38 2.88 2.44
CA TRP A 209 -35.21 3.39 3.14
C TRP A 209 -35.01 2.67 4.48
N GLY A 210 -33.76 2.32 4.78
CA GLY A 210 -33.41 1.63 6.04
C GLY A 210 -33.68 0.13 6.05
N ASP A 211 -34.09 -0.47 4.93
CA ASP A 211 -34.18 -1.92 4.79
C ASP A 211 -32.78 -2.54 4.94
N ALA A 212 -32.59 -3.30 6.03
CA ALA A 212 -31.31 -3.91 6.38
C ALA A 212 -30.82 -4.95 5.35
N ARG A 213 -31.66 -5.33 4.38
CA ARG A 213 -31.29 -6.21 3.26
C ARG A 213 -30.46 -5.49 2.20
N TYR A 214 -30.55 -4.16 2.12
CA TYR A 214 -29.94 -3.39 1.03
C TYR A 214 -28.93 -2.37 1.57
N THR A 215 -27.79 -2.29 0.92
CA THR A 215 -26.76 -1.31 1.21
C THR A 215 -27.13 0.05 0.61
N ALA A 216 -27.04 1.11 1.42
CA ALA A 216 -27.28 2.49 1.00
C ALA A 216 -26.02 3.33 1.23
N CYS A 217 -25.56 4.04 0.19
CA CYS A 217 -24.35 4.85 0.27
C CYS A 217 -24.52 6.15 1.07
N GLY A 218 -25.76 6.61 1.24
CA GLY A 218 -26.08 7.84 1.97
C GLY A 218 -25.66 9.13 1.26
N ARG A 219 -25.18 9.06 0.01
CA ARG A 219 -24.63 10.25 -0.69
C ARG A 219 -25.17 10.46 -2.11
N CYS A 220 -25.66 9.43 -2.78
CA CYS A 220 -26.22 9.59 -4.12
C CYS A 220 -27.56 10.33 -4.09
N ASP A 221 -27.99 10.83 -5.25
CA ASP A 221 -29.22 11.62 -5.43
C ASP A 221 -30.48 10.89 -4.99
N THR A 222 -30.42 9.55 -4.89
CA THR A 222 -31.51 8.73 -4.35
C THR A 222 -31.47 8.61 -2.82
N CYS A 223 -30.28 8.53 -2.23
CA CYS A 223 -30.15 8.35 -0.78
C CYS A 223 -30.30 9.66 -0.01
N ALA A 224 -29.76 10.76 -0.56
CA ALA A 224 -29.73 12.04 0.14
C ALA A 224 -31.14 12.54 0.55
N PRO A 225 -32.17 12.48 -0.31
CA PRO A 225 -33.53 12.88 0.09
C PRO A 225 -34.14 11.97 1.15
N GLU A 226 -33.89 10.66 1.07
CA GLU A 226 -34.44 9.69 2.03
C GLU A 226 -33.78 9.81 3.41
N LEU A 227 -32.49 10.15 3.46
CA LEU A 227 -31.80 10.49 4.72
C LEU A 227 -32.51 11.60 5.49
N GLU A 228 -32.84 12.69 4.79
CA GLU A 228 -33.50 13.86 5.38
C GLU A 228 -34.91 13.51 5.85
N LYS A 229 -35.67 12.85 4.98
CA LYS A 229 -37.05 12.43 5.25
C LYS A 229 -37.15 11.49 6.45
N HIS A 230 -36.20 10.56 6.60
CA HIS A 230 -36.19 9.59 7.69
C HIS A 230 -35.38 10.04 8.92
N ARG A 231 -34.78 11.24 8.87
CA ARG A 231 -33.95 11.79 9.96
C ARG A 231 -32.86 10.83 10.41
N ASP A 232 -32.26 10.12 9.47
CA ASP A 232 -31.32 9.02 9.72
C ASP A 232 -30.06 9.50 10.44
N LEU A 233 -29.44 8.61 11.21
CA LEU A 233 -28.17 8.85 11.91
C LEU A 233 -27.02 9.29 10.99
N MET A 234 -27.01 8.92 9.70
CA MET A 234 -26.00 9.40 8.74
C MET A 234 -26.03 10.92 8.50
N LEU A 235 -27.09 11.61 8.93
CA LEU A 235 -27.13 13.07 8.93
C LEU A 235 -26.11 13.69 9.91
N VAL A 236 -25.69 12.94 10.93
CA VAL A 236 -24.75 13.43 11.96
C VAL A 236 -23.34 13.49 11.39
N ALA A 237 -22.72 14.67 11.44
CA ALA A 237 -21.37 14.84 10.91
C ALA A 237 -20.37 13.92 11.65
N GLY A 238 -19.54 13.21 10.89
CA GLY A 238 -18.60 12.24 11.46
C GLY A 238 -19.20 10.89 11.84
N MET A 239 -20.48 10.63 11.54
CA MET A 239 -21.09 9.30 11.68
C MET A 239 -20.37 8.28 10.77
N ARG A 240 -19.88 7.19 11.38
CA ARG A 240 -19.28 6.06 10.66
C ARG A 240 -20.28 4.90 10.57
N SER A 241 -20.21 4.09 9.52
CA SER A 241 -21.13 2.96 9.29
C SER A 241 -21.19 1.99 10.48
N ILE A 242 -20.04 1.64 11.08
CA ILE A 242 -19.99 0.76 12.27
C ILE A 242 -20.69 1.41 13.47
N ALA A 243 -20.46 2.70 13.72
CA ALA A 243 -21.12 3.41 14.81
C ALA A 243 -22.63 3.47 14.59
N ARG A 244 -23.08 3.79 13.36
CA ARG A 244 -24.49 3.75 12.98
C ARG A 244 -25.11 2.37 13.22
N SER A 245 -24.48 1.29 12.75
CA SER A 245 -25.00 -0.08 12.94
C SER A 245 -25.13 -0.45 14.41
N ARG A 246 -24.16 -0.07 15.26
CA ARG A 246 -24.24 -0.30 16.72
C ARG A 246 -25.32 0.56 17.39
N LEU A 247 -25.50 1.80 16.96
CA LEU A 247 -26.58 2.68 17.43
C LEU A 247 -27.96 2.11 17.06
N LEU A 248 -28.14 1.65 15.81
CA LEU A 248 -29.36 0.98 15.36
C LEU A 248 -29.65 -0.29 16.16
N ALA A 249 -28.63 -1.13 16.39
CA ALA A 249 -28.77 -2.32 17.23
C ALA A 249 -29.10 -1.98 18.70
N GLY A 250 -28.63 -0.82 19.18
CA GLY A 250 -28.97 -0.23 20.47
C GLY A 250 -30.33 0.47 20.52
N GLY A 251 -31.11 0.45 19.44
CA GLY A 251 -32.45 1.04 19.35
C GLY A 251 -32.48 2.54 19.08
N ILE A 252 -31.35 3.15 18.69
CA ILE A 252 -31.26 4.56 18.29
C ILE A 252 -31.27 4.59 16.76
N THR A 253 -32.30 5.18 16.18
CA THR A 253 -32.57 5.14 14.73
C THR A 253 -32.52 6.51 14.05
N THR A 254 -32.71 7.59 14.81
CA THR A 254 -32.75 8.96 14.27
C THR A 254 -31.73 9.88 14.94
N ILE A 255 -31.40 10.98 14.26
CA ILE A 255 -30.60 12.08 14.82
C ILE A 255 -31.23 12.65 16.11
N ASP A 256 -32.55 12.73 16.18
CA ASP A 256 -33.30 13.26 17.34
C ASP A 256 -33.19 12.35 18.56
N GLU A 257 -33.27 11.04 18.36
CA GLU A 257 -33.07 10.04 19.42
C GLU A 257 -31.64 10.07 19.93
N LEU A 258 -30.64 10.14 19.03
CA LEU A 258 -29.23 10.19 19.42
C LEU A 258 -28.92 11.45 20.25
N ALA A 259 -29.44 12.60 19.86
CA ALA A 259 -29.21 13.87 20.55
C ALA A 259 -29.71 13.87 22.00
N THR A 260 -30.69 13.03 22.33
CA THR A 260 -31.32 12.95 23.67
C THR A 260 -30.91 11.69 24.45
N HIS A 261 -30.07 10.83 23.88
CA HIS A 261 -29.69 9.56 24.51
C HIS A 261 -28.63 9.73 25.62
N HIS A 262 -28.82 9.09 26.77
CA HIS A 262 -27.88 9.13 27.90
C HIS A 262 -27.38 7.76 28.38
N GLY A 263 -27.81 6.68 27.74
CA GLY A 263 -27.38 5.31 28.06
C GLY A 263 -26.04 4.95 27.42
N LYS A 264 -25.51 3.78 27.83
CA LYS A 264 -24.36 3.14 27.16
C LYS A 264 -24.87 2.31 25.99
N ILE A 265 -24.09 2.29 24.91
CA ILE A 265 -24.33 1.42 23.74
C ILE A 265 -23.19 0.41 23.66
N ASP A 266 -23.53 -0.88 23.60
CA ASP A 266 -22.53 -1.93 23.55
C ASP A 266 -21.65 -1.80 22.29
N GLY A 267 -20.35 -1.99 22.46
CA GLY A 267 -19.36 -1.79 21.40
C GLY A 267 -19.12 -0.34 20.97
N VAL A 268 -19.77 0.69 21.53
CA VAL A 268 -19.42 2.09 21.25
C VAL A 268 -18.72 2.70 22.48
N HIS A 269 -17.51 3.21 22.29
CA HIS A 269 -16.79 3.86 23.38
C HIS A 269 -17.51 5.13 23.84
N GLU A 270 -17.59 5.36 25.16
CA GLU A 270 -18.37 6.47 25.75
C GLU A 270 -17.95 7.82 25.17
N ARG A 271 -16.64 8.05 24.96
CA ARG A 271 -16.12 9.28 24.34
C ARG A 271 -16.69 9.52 22.94
N THR A 272 -16.79 8.46 22.13
CA THR A 272 -17.32 8.54 20.76
C THR A 272 -18.82 8.79 20.77
N LEU A 273 -19.57 8.09 21.63
CA LEU A 273 -21.01 8.28 21.78
C LEU A 273 -21.35 9.70 22.25
N ALA A 274 -20.60 10.22 23.22
CA ALA A 274 -20.76 11.58 23.71
C ALA A 274 -20.51 12.63 22.61
N GLY A 275 -19.45 12.45 21.81
CA GLY A 275 -19.14 13.34 20.69
C GLY A 275 -20.22 13.34 19.59
N LEU A 276 -20.74 12.16 19.22
CA LEU A 276 -21.82 12.04 18.22
C LEU A 276 -23.13 12.65 18.73
N ARG A 277 -23.45 12.46 20.02
CA ARG A 277 -24.63 13.07 20.66
C ARG A 277 -24.54 14.60 20.66
N GLU A 278 -23.39 15.13 21.04
CA GLU A 278 -23.17 16.58 21.06
C GLU A 278 -23.31 17.16 19.65
N GLN A 279 -22.66 16.54 18.66
CA GLN A 279 -22.75 16.90 17.25
C GLN A 279 -24.21 16.90 16.75
N ALA A 280 -24.96 15.82 17.01
CA ALA A 280 -26.38 15.72 16.68
C ALA A 280 -27.18 16.86 17.32
N GLY A 281 -26.91 17.17 18.58
CA GLY A 281 -27.55 18.27 19.31
C GLY A 281 -27.33 19.64 18.68
N ILE A 282 -26.14 19.93 18.14
CA ILE A 282 -25.85 21.22 17.48
C ILE A 282 -26.57 21.33 16.14
N GLN A 283 -26.53 20.27 15.34
CA GLN A 283 -27.20 20.24 14.03
C GLN A 283 -28.72 20.47 14.18
N LEU A 284 -29.33 19.86 15.21
CA LEU A 284 -30.75 20.09 15.50
C LEU A 284 -31.05 21.50 16.03
N ARG A 285 -30.09 22.18 16.68
CA ARG A 285 -30.28 23.58 17.07
C ARG A 285 -30.28 24.49 15.85
N GLN A 286 -29.31 24.32 14.94
CA GLN A 286 -29.24 25.09 13.70
C GLN A 286 -30.48 24.88 12.84
N GLU A 287 -30.94 23.63 12.71
CA GLU A 287 -32.17 23.32 11.98
C GLU A 287 -33.39 24.08 12.55
N ARG A 288 -33.46 24.27 13.87
CA ARG A 288 -34.58 24.97 14.53
C ARG A 288 -34.45 26.48 14.48
N SER A 289 -33.24 27.02 14.61
CA SER A 289 -32.99 28.46 14.60
C SER A 289 -32.98 29.03 13.18
N GLY A 290 -32.57 28.22 12.19
CA GLY A 290 -32.25 28.69 10.83
C GLY A 290 -30.94 29.46 10.74
N GLU A 291 -30.23 29.62 11.87
CA GLU A 291 -29.00 30.40 12.00
C GLU A 291 -27.80 29.46 12.17
N PRO A 292 -26.62 29.80 11.62
CA PRO A 292 -25.39 29.03 11.82
C PRO A 292 -25.09 28.79 13.31
N GLU A 293 -24.98 27.53 13.73
CA GLU A 293 -24.66 27.17 15.12
C GLU A 293 -23.33 26.43 15.23
N PHE A 294 -22.64 26.65 16.33
CA PHE A 294 -21.45 25.91 16.70
C PHE A 294 -21.33 25.79 18.23
N ALA A 295 -20.48 24.88 18.69
CA ALA A 295 -19.96 24.89 20.06
C ALA A 295 -18.48 24.52 20.08
N LEU A 296 -17.78 25.07 21.06
CA LEU A 296 -16.38 24.78 21.31
C LEU A 296 -16.28 23.57 22.27
N HIS A 297 -15.96 22.42 21.71
CA HIS A 297 -15.88 21.13 22.41
C HIS A 297 -14.55 20.95 23.15
N SER A 298 -13.46 21.42 22.56
CA SER A 298 -12.11 21.33 23.14
C SER A 298 -11.33 22.60 22.82
N PRO A 299 -11.60 23.70 23.57
CA PRO A 299 -10.94 24.99 23.36
C PRO A 299 -9.42 24.90 23.30
N GLU A 300 -8.84 24.01 24.09
CA GLU A 300 -7.39 23.79 24.20
C GLU A 300 -6.78 23.34 22.87
N THR A 301 -7.56 22.70 21.98
CA THR A 301 -7.08 22.30 20.64
C THR A 301 -6.73 23.51 19.77
N LEU A 302 -7.32 24.68 20.05
CA LEU A 302 -7.00 25.93 19.35
C LEU A 302 -5.58 26.41 19.66
N SER A 303 -4.92 25.92 20.72
CA SER A 303 -3.51 26.23 20.99
C SER A 303 -2.56 25.66 19.93
N ALA A 304 -3.03 24.76 19.06
CA ALA A 304 -2.27 24.27 17.91
C ALA A 304 -2.06 25.35 16.85
N ILE A 305 -2.91 26.39 16.82
CA ILE A 305 -2.77 27.51 15.89
C ILE A 305 -1.56 28.37 16.34
N PRO A 306 -0.60 28.63 15.45
CA PRO A 306 0.54 29.49 15.77
C PRO A 306 0.12 30.93 16.06
N ALA A 307 0.95 31.62 16.84
CA ALA A 307 0.85 33.06 16.99
C ALA A 307 0.97 33.72 15.61
N PRO A 308 0.07 34.66 15.24
CA PRO A 308 0.14 35.37 13.97
C PRO A 308 1.47 36.07 13.75
N ASP A 309 1.95 36.06 12.51
CA ASP A 309 3.09 36.82 12.05
C ASP A 309 2.72 37.65 10.81
N ASP A 310 3.31 38.84 10.64
CA ASP A 310 3.05 39.71 9.49
C ASP A 310 3.46 39.05 8.15
N GLY A 311 4.33 38.04 8.21
CA GLY A 311 4.73 37.21 7.08
C GLY A 311 3.77 36.08 6.73
N ASP A 312 2.70 35.83 7.50
CA ASP A 312 1.77 34.73 7.23
C ASP A 312 1.14 34.84 5.83
N ILE A 313 0.91 33.68 5.19
CA ILE A 313 0.22 33.57 3.90
C ILE A 313 -0.85 32.47 3.92
N PHE A 314 -1.83 32.60 3.04
CA PHE A 314 -2.99 31.70 2.91
C PHE A 314 -3.02 31.16 1.50
N PHE A 315 -3.07 29.84 1.38
CA PHE A 315 -2.68 29.12 0.19
C PHE A 315 -3.74 28.11 -0.25
N ASP A 316 -4.02 28.05 -1.55
CA ASP A 316 -4.95 27.12 -2.17
C ASP A 316 -4.52 26.77 -3.62
N PHE A 317 -4.98 25.62 -4.14
CA PHE A 317 -4.69 25.15 -5.50
C PHE A 317 -5.95 25.01 -6.34
N GLU A 318 -5.85 25.39 -7.62
CA GLU A 318 -6.78 24.92 -8.65
C GLU A 318 -6.06 24.02 -9.65
N GLY A 319 -6.72 22.92 -10.03
CA GLY A 319 -6.19 21.99 -11.01
C GLY A 319 -7.27 21.31 -11.84
N ASP A 320 -6.95 20.99 -13.10
CA ASP A 320 -7.79 20.18 -13.98
C ASP A 320 -7.19 18.77 -14.05
N PRO A 321 -7.80 17.78 -13.37
CA PRO A 321 -7.31 16.39 -13.39
C PRO A 321 -7.45 15.73 -14.77
N LEU A 322 -8.23 16.32 -15.70
CA LEU A 322 -8.47 15.84 -17.05
C LEU A 322 -7.59 16.53 -18.10
N TRP A 323 -6.77 17.51 -17.72
CA TRP A 323 -5.90 18.22 -18.65
C TRP A 323 -4.80 17.31 -19.20
N THR A 324 -4.45 17.44 -20.48
CA THR A 324 -3.43 16.64 -21.16
C THR A 324 -2.51 17.49 -22.02
N GLU A 325 -1.25 17.12 -22.11
CA GLU A 325 -0.30 17.68 -23.07
C GLU A 325 -0.18 16.77 -24.31
N ASP A 326 -0.15 17.35 -25.51
CA ASP A 326 -0.07 16.60 -26.76
C ASP A 326 1.21 15.73 -26.82
N GLY A 327 1.02 14.41 -26.98
CA GLY A 327 2.12 13.44 -27.00
C GLY A 327 2.66 13.06 -25.61
N SER A 328 2.13 13.66 -24.54
CA SER A 328 2.41 13.26 -23.17
C SER A 328 1.42 12.20 -22.70
N THR A 329 1.93 11.22 -21.97
CA THR A 329 1.08 10.26 -21.27
C THR A 329 0.53 10.86 -19.97
N ASP A 330 1.00 12.03 -19.52
CA ASP A 330 0.73 12.62 -18.21
C ASP A 330 -0.45 13.60 -18.12
N TRP A 331 -1.57 13.17 -17.51
CA TRP A 331 -2.76 14.00 -17.27
C TRP A 331 -2.71 14.72 -15.92
N GLY A 332 -3.45 15.82 -15.81
CA GLY A 332 -3.74 16.55 -14.59
C GLY A 332 -2.79 17.72 -14.34
N LEU A 333 -3.25 18.96 -14.49
CA LEU A 333 -2.43 20.17 -14.36
C LEU A 333 -2.91 20.99 -13.16
N GLU A 334 -2.04 21.32 -12.21
CA GLU A 334 -2.30 22.40 -11.24
C GLU A 334 -2.04 23.72 -11.96
N TYR A 335 -3.12 24.37 -12.41
CA TYR A 335 -3.01 25.54 -13.28
C TYR A 335 -2.95 26.86 -12.50
N LEU A 336 -3.32 26.87 -11.21
CA LEU A 336 -3.23 28.06 -10.36
C LEU A 336 -2.79 27.71 -8.94
N PHE A 337 -1.77 28.44 -8.46
CA PHE A 337 -1.29 28.41 -7.09
C PHE A 337 -1.69 29.77 -6.49
N GLY A 338 -2.72 29.76 -5.64
CA GLY A 338 -3.28 30.96 -5.03
C GLY A 338 -2.55 31.34 -3.76
N VAL A 339 -2.20 32.61 -3.61
CA VAL A 339 -1.66 33.12 -2.35
C VAL A 339 -2.32 34.43 -1.96
N VAL A 340 -2.88 34.50 -0.76
CA VAL A 340 -3.26 35.75 -0.09
C VAL A 340 -2.23 36.09 0.98
N GLU A 341 -1.73 37.33 0.95
CA GLU A 341 -0.85 37.90 1.98
C GLU A 341 -1.46 39.15 2.62
N GLY A 342 -1.24 39.33 3.92
CA GLY A 342 -1.72 40.51 4.67
C GLY A 342 -2.82 40.17 5.67
N THR A 343 -3.68 41.16 5.94
CA THR A 343 -4.73 41.07 6.98
C THR A 343 -6.11 40.98 6.34
N ALA A 344 -7.12 40.49 7.08
CA ALA A 344 -8.50 40.37 6.57
C ALA A 344 -9.11 41.70 6.08
N ASP A 345 -8.62 42.84 6.57
CA ASP A 345 -9.06 44.18 6.13
C ASP A 345 -8.27 44.72 4.93
N ARG A 346 -7.07 44.19 4.71
CA ARG A 346 -6.14 44.63 3.66
C ARG A 346 -5.18 43.51 3.31
N PHE A 347 -5.51 42.78 2.26
CA PHE A 347 -4.69 41.71 1.71
C PHE A 347 -4.37 41.94 0.24
N THR A 348 -3.42 41.16 -0.29
CA THR A 348 -3.06 41.13 -1.71
C THR A 348 -3.09 39.69 -2.19
N PHE A 349 -3.78 39.43 -3.30
CA PHE A 349 -3.75 38.16 -3.99
C PHE A 349 -2.57 38.07 -4.97
N LYS A 350 -1.89 36.93 -4.97
CA LYS A 350 -0.74 36.62 -5.83
C LYS A 350 -0.99 35.25 -6.50
N PRO A 351 -1.40 35.25 -7.77
CA PRO A 351 -1.57 34.01 -8.53
C PRO A 351 -0.24 33.59 -9.19
N PHE A 352 0.09 32.29 -9.14
CA PHE A 352 1.10 31.68 -10.00
C PHE A 352 0.39 30.73 -10.98
N TRP A 353 0.38 31.10 -12.26
CA TRP A 353 -0.33 30.39 -13.32
C TRP A 353 0.56 29.37 -14.02
N ALA A 354 -0.06 28.28 -14.46
CA ALA A 354 0.54 27.31 -15.36
C ALA A 354 -0.47 26.83 -16.41
N HIS A 355 -0.07 26.87 -17.68
CA HIS A 355 -0.89 26.41 -18.80
C HIS A 355 -0.32 25.20 -19.54
N ASP A 356 0.87 24.77 -19.12
CA ASP A 356 1.56 23.58 -19.60
C ASP A 356 2.47 23.03 -18.49
N ARG A 357 3.14 21.89 -18.75
CA ARG A 357 3.99 21.22 -17.77
C ARG A 357 5.25 21.99 -17.39
N ALA A 358 5.85 22.65 -18.36
CA ALA A 358 7.04 23.46 -18.10
C ALA A 358 6.69 24.66 -17.20
N GLN A 359 5.51 25.24 -17.40
CA GLN A 359 4.97 26.30 -16.57
C GLN A 359 4.55 25.79 -15.18
N GLU A 360 3.97 24.59 -15.04
CA GLU A 360 3.65 24.00 -13.71
C GLU A 360 4.91 23.81 -12.88
N ARG A 361 5.99 23.29 -13.49
CA ARG A 361 7.30 23.19 -12.85
C ARG A 361 7.84 24.57 -12.46
N THR A 362 7.68 25.58 -13.31
CA THR A 362 8.16 26.95 -13.06
C THR A 362 7.35 27.62 -11.94
N ALA A 363 6.03 27.50 -11.95
CA ALA A 363 5.14 28.00 -10.91
C ALA A 363 5.47 27.40 -9.53
N LEU A 364 5.80 26.10 -9.47
CA LEU A 364 6.29 25.46 -8.25
C LEU A 364 7.59 26.08 -7.75
N ILE A 365 8.57 26.29 -8.63
CA ILE A 365 9.85 26.92 -8.28
C ILE A 365 9.62 28.34 -7.76
N ASP A 366 8.87 29.14 -8.51
CA ASP A 366 8.58 30.53 -8.17
C ASP A 366 7.82 30.66 -6.85
N PHE A 367 6.85 29.78 -6.59
CA PHE A 367 6.14 29.71 -5.32
C PHE A 367 7.07 29.37 -4.16
N LEU A 368 7.92 28.34 -4.30
CA LEU A 368 8.85 27.93 -3.24
C LEU A 368 9.94 28.98 -2.99
N ASP A 369 10.43 29.66 -4.02
CA ASP A 369 11.37 30.77 -3.91
C ASP A 369 10.72 31.96 -3.19
N TYR A 370 9.47 32.27 -3.52
CA TYR A 370 8.68 33.30 -2.84
C TYR A 370 8.53 33.00 -1.35
N VAL A 371 8.11 31.78 -0.98
CA VAL A 371 7.98 31.35 0.43
C VAL A 371 9.34 31.41 1.14
N THR A 372 10.41 30.97 0.48
CA THR A 372 11.77 30.98 1.04
C THR A 372 12.26 32.41 1.30
N GLN A 373 12.07 33.32 0.35
CA GLN A 373 12.43 34.73 0.51
C GLN A 373 11.62 35.38 1.64
N ARG A 374 10.33 35.07 1.71
CA ARG A 374 9.44 35.60 2.75
C ARG A 374 9.83 35.12 4.13
N ARG A 375 10.19 33.84 4.31
CA ARG A 375 10.69 33.30 5.58
C ARG A 375 12.00 33.95 6.04
N ARG A 376 12.86 34.38 5.12
CA ARG A 376 14.08 35.14 5.48
C ARG A 376 13.75 36.49 6.09
N GLN A 377 12.67 37.13 5.63
CA GLN A 377 12.19 38.41 6.17
C GLN A 377 11.37 38.21 7.45
N TYR A 378 10.60 37.13 7.53
CA TYR A 378 9.67 36.81 8.60
C TYR A 378 9.93 35.38 9.12
N PRO A 379 10.90 35.19 10.03
CA PRO A 379 11.32 33.84 10.44
C PRO A 379 10.23 32.99 11.12
N ASN A 380 9.21 33.63 11.70
CA ASN A 380 8.10 32.98 12.38
C ASN A 380 6.83 32.89 11.51
N MET A 381 6.90 33.17 10.21
CA MET A 381 5.74 33.07 9.33
C MET A 381 5.24 31.63 9.17
N HIS A 382 3.95 31.49 8.90
CA HIS A 382 3.29 30.23 8.57
C HIS A 382 2.55 30.32 7.23
N VAL A 383 2.28 29.16 6.63
CA VAL A 383 1.52 28.98 5.41
C VAL A 383 0.27 28.19 5.78
N TYR A 384 -0.88 28.87 5.81
CA TYR A 384 -2.16 28.25 6.19
C TYR A 384 -2.88 27.72 4.96
N HIS A 385 -3.47 26.53 5.09
CA HIS A 385 -4.32 25.92 4.07
C HIS A 385 -5.46 25.14 4.73
N TYR A 386 -6.47 24.76 3.94
CA TYR A 386 -7.64 24.05 4.44
C TYR A 386 -7.78 22.66 3.84
N ALA A 387 -7.40 21.65 4.64
CA ALA A 387 -7.37 20.20 4.35
C ALA A 387 -6.01 19.66 3.92
N ALA A 388 -5.91 18.33 3.87
CA ALA A 388 -4.65 17.64 3.59
C ALA A 388 -4.25 17.67 2.10
N TYR A 389 -5.13 18.16 1.20
CA TYR A 389 -4.91 18.12 -0.23
C TYR A 389 -3.72 18.98 -0.64
N GLU A 390 -3.59 20.21 -0.14
CA GLU A 390 -2.55 21.16 -0.56
C GLU A 390 -1.16 20.65 -0.18
N LYS A 391 -1.02 20.13 1.04
CA LYS A 391 0.20 19.45 1.50
C LYS A 391 0.54 18.25 0.61
N SER A 392 -0.47 17.45 0.26
CA SER A 392 -0.28 16.28 -0.59
C SER A 392 0.05 16.65 -2.04
N ALA A 393 -0.52 17.74 -2.54
CA ALA A 393 -0.28 18.30 -3.87
C ALA A 393 1.13 18.88 -3.97
N LEU A 394 1.60 19.65 -2.98
CA LEU A 394 2.99 20.13 -2.91
C LEU A 394 4.00 18.99 -2.91
N LEU A 395 3.79 17.96 -2.08
CA LEU A 395 4.64 16.76 -2.06
C LEU A 395 4.61 16.02 -3.39
N ARG A 396 3.43 15.86 -3.99
CA ARG A 396 3.25 15.23 -5.31
C ARG A 396 3.98 16.01 -6.41
N LEU A 397 3.82 17.34 -6.44
CA LEU A 397 4.46 18.21 -7.43
C LEU A 397 5.98 18.23 -7.26
N ALA A 398 6.48 18.34 -6.03
CA ALA A 398 7.92 18.29 -5.75
C ALA A 398 8.53 16.95 -6.16
N GLY A 399 7.88 15.83 -5.83
CA GLY A 399 8.31 14.50 -6.26
C GLY A 399 8.20 14.29 -7.77
N ARG A 400 7.12 14.76 -8.42
CA ARG A 400 6.90 14.65 -9.87
C ARG A 400 7.96 15.41 -10.66
N HIS A 401 8.20 16.65 -10.28
CA HIS A 401 9.11 17.54 -11.01
C HIS A 401 10.57 17.42 -10.55
N GLY A 402 10.82 16.69 -9.45
CA GLY A 402 12.15 16.50 -8.87
C GLY A 402 12.79 17.81 -8.37
N VAL A 403 11.99 18.83 -8.05
CA VAL A 403 12.45 20.15 -7.59
C VAL A 403 11.79 20.53 -6.26
N GLY A 404 12.52 21.25 -5.41
CA GLY A 404 11.95 21.83 -4.20
C GLY A 404 11.64 20.85 -3.06
N GLU A 405 11.97 19.55 -3.19
CA GLU A 405 11.70 18.53 -2.16
C GLU A 405 12.27 18.93 -0.79
N ASP A 406 13.53 19.36 -0.72
CA ASP A 406 14.15 19.79 0.55
C ASP A 406 13.50 21.04 1.13
N VAL A 407 12.99 21.95 0.27
CA VAL A 407 12.27 23.15 0.71
C VAL A 407 10.95 22.72 1.35
N VAL A 408 10.15 21.91 0.66
CA VAL A 408 8.88 21.39 1.17
C VAL A 408 9.10 20.59 2.46
N ASP A 409 10.12 19.75 2.52
CA ASP A 409 10.48 18.99 3.72
C ASP A 409 10.87 19.88 4.89
N ASN A 410 11.62 20.96 4.65
CA ASN A 410 11.96 21.93 5.69
C ASN A 410 10.72 22.68 6.17
N LEU A 411 9.81 23.07 5.27
CA LEU A 411 8.52 23.66 5.65
C LEU A 411 7.70 22.71 6.53
N LEU A 412 7.75 21.41 6.25
CA LEU A 412 7.08 20.39 7.07
C LEU A 412 7.77 20.15 8.41
N ARG A 413 9.11 20.05 8.43
CA ARG A 413 9.89 19.84 9.65
C ARG A 413 9.76 21.01 10.62
N ASP A 414 9.73 22.23 10.09
CA ASP A 414 9.60 23.46 10.86
C ASP A 414 8.14 23.78 11.22
N ASN A 415 7.18 22.93 10.84
CA ASN A 415 5.74 23.14 11.03
C ASN A 415 5.25 24.50 10.51
N VAL A 416 5.73 24.88 9.32
CA VAL A 416 5.34 26.12 8.62
C VAL A 416 4.00 25.93 7.92
N LEU A 417 3.74 24.76 7.34
CA LEU A 417 2.45 24.42 6.74
C LEU A 417 1.44 24.07 7.84
N VAL A 418 0.37 24.86 7.95
CA VAL A 418 -0.66 24.72 8.99
C VAL A 418 -1.99 24.32 8.35
N ASP A 419 -2.39 23.07 8.56
CA ASP A 419 -3.70 22.56 8.16
C ASP A 419 -4.75 22.92 9.23
N LEU A 420 -5.71 23.79 8.87
CA LEU A 420 -6.77 24.20 9.80
C LEU A 420 -7.87 23.14 9.95
N TYR A 421 -8.01 22.19 9.04
CA TYR A 421 -9.11 21.22 9.07
C TYR A 421 -9.10 20.30 10.32
N PRO A 422 -7.97 19.71 10.74
CA PRO A 422 -7.87 18.95 11.98
C PRO A 422 -8.18 19.78 13.23
N VAL A 423 -7.72 21.04 13.24
CA VAL A 423 -7.96 21.98 14.36
C VAL A 423 -9.45 22.26 14.50
N VAL A 424 -10.14 22.56 13.40
CA VAL A 424 -11.59 22.75 13.37
C VAL A 424 -12.31 21.49 13.86
N ARG A 425 -11.99 20.31 13.32
CA ARG A 425 -12.64 19.05 13.73
C ARG A 425 -12.40 18.68 15.19
N GLY A 426 -11.23 19.00 15.73
CA GLY A 426 -10.87 18.74 17.12
C GLY A 426 -11.56 19.71 18.08
N ALA A 427 -11.51 21.01 17.78
CA ALA A 427 -12.00 22.06 18.64
C ALA A 427 -13.52 22.26 18.58
N LEU A 428 -14.13 22.10 17.40
CA LEU A 428 -15.51 22.55 17.14
C LEU A 428 -16.47 21.40 16.88
N ARG A 429 -17.74 21.68 17.20
CA ARG A 429 -18.92 20.99 16.71
C ARG A 429 -19.78 22.03 16.00
N ILE A 430 -20.28 21.71 14.81
CA ILE A 430 -21.00 22.66 13.95
C ILE A 430 -22.39 22.16 13.61
N GLY A 431 -23.31 23.05 13.23
CA GLY A 431 -24.68 22.69 12.86
C GLY A 431 -24.84 22.09 11.45
N GLU A 432 -23.75 22.03 10.68
CA GLU A 432 -23.71 21.44 9.33
C GLU A 432 -23.35 19.95 9.32
N ARG A 433 -23.59 19.27 8.18
CA ARG A 433 -23.36 17.83 8.00
C ARG A 433 -21.92 17.47 7.62
N SER A 434 -21.12 18.45 7.20
CA SER A 434 -19.72 18.28 6.82
C SER A 434 -18.90 19.47 7.28
N TYR A 435 -17.61 19.22 7.53
CA TYR A 435 -16.62 20.23 7.90
C TYR A 435 -15.88 20.76 6.65
N SER A 436 -16.57 20.92 5.52
CA SER A 436 -15.97 21.61 4.36
C SER A 436 -15.96 23.12 4.64
N ILE A 437 -14.95 23.86 4.15
CA ILE A 437 -14.83 25.30 4.42
C ILE A 437 -16.10 26.07 4.04
N LYS A 438 -16.71 25.75 2.89
CA LYS A 438 -18.00 26.28 2.44
C LYS A 438 -19.15 26.17 3.46
N LYS A 439 -19.13 25.13 4.30
CA LYS A 439 -20.13 24.92 5.35
C LYS A 439 -19.84 25.69 6.63
N LEU A 440 -18.60 26.14 6.81
CA LEU A 440 -18.17 26.97 7.93
C LEU A 440 -18.27 28.47 7.62
N GLU A 441 -18.17 28.88 6.35
CA GLU A 441 -18.21 30.28 5.89
C GLU A 441 -19.31 31.13 6.56
N PRO A 442 -20.55 30.64 6.77
CA PRO A 442 -21.60 31.41 7.46
C PRO A 442 -21.24 31.85 8.88
N LEU A 443 -20.24 31.22 9.54
CA LEU A 443 -19.82 31.53 10.90
C LEU A 443 -18.84 32.71 10.98
N TYR A 444 -18.09 33.00 9.90
CA TYR A 444 -16.95 33.92 9.94
C TYR A 444 -16.82 34.87 8.74
N MET A 445 -17.49 34.61 7.61
CA MET A 445 -17.40 35.46 6.42
C MET A 445 -18.28 36.72 6.48
N GLY A 446 -19.34 36.72 7.28
CA GLY A 446 -20.25 37.86 7.39
C GLY A 446 -20.92 38.21 6.05
N GLU A 447 -20.74 39.44 5.55
CA GLU A 447 -21.31 39.91 4.28
C GLU A 447 -20.48 39.50 3.04
N HIS A 448 -19.30 38.92 3.22
CA HIS A 448 -18.39 38.48 2.16
C HIS A 448 -18.85 37.12 1.58
N ASN A 449 -19.93 37.12 0.81
CA ASN A 449 -20.48 35.91 0.21
C ASN A 449 -19.82 35.59 -1.15
N ARG A 450 -19.71 34.29 -1.48
CA ARG A 450 -19.31 33.83 -2.83
C ARG A 450 -20.17 34.51 -3.90
N GLY A 451 -19.53 35.17 -4.87
CA GLY A 451 -20.15 35.72 -6.08
C GLY A 451 -19.50 35.14 -7.33
N GLY A 452 -20.13 35.34 -8.51
CA GLY A 452 -19.62 34.87 -9.81
C GLY A 452 -20.19 33.54 -10.28
N ASP A 453 -19.85 33.17 -11.52
CA ASP A 453 -20.36 31.96 -12.20
C ASP A 453 -19.57 30.69 -11.79
N VAL A 454 -18.30 30.84 -11.38
CA VAL A 454 -17.47 29.75 -10.85
C VAL A 454 -17.66 29.68 -9.33
N THR A 455 -18.39 28.67 -8.86
CA THR A 455 -18.81 28.57 -7.45
C THR A 455 -18.33 27.30 -6.73
N ASN A 456 -17.64 26.41 -7.45
CA ASN A 456 -17.07 25.18 -6.94
C ASN A 456 -15.96 24.66 -7.87
N ALA A 457 -15.16 23.72 -7.36
CA ALA A 457 -14.05 23.10 -8.10
C ALA A 457 -14.44 22.50 -9.46
N ALA A 458 -15.62 21.86 -9.61
CA ALA A 458 -16.03 21.30 -10.89
C ALA A 458 -16.32 22.39 -11.93
N ALA A 459 -16.93 23.51 -11.50
CA ALA A 459 -17.13 24.68 -12.34
C ALA A 459 -15.79 25.34 -12.73
N SER A 460 -14.81 25.37 -11.82
CA SER A 460 -13.45 25.88 -12.06
C SER A 460 -12.75 25.10 -13.19
N VAL A 461 -12.83 23.76 -13.13
CA VAL A 461 -12.30 22.86 -14.16
C VAL A 461 -12.96 23.07 -15.54
N VAL A 462 -14.28 23.24 -15.58
CA VAL A 462 -15.01 23.49 -16.84
C VAL A 462 -14.62 24.86 -17.41
N ALA A 463 -14.59 25.91 -16.57
CA ALA A 463 -14.18 27.25 -16.97
C ALA A 463 -12.74 27.27 -17.53
N TYR A 464 -11.83 26.51 -16.93
CA TYR A 464 -10.44 26.42 -17.41
C TYR A 464 -10.35 25.72 -18.78
N ALA A 465 -11.15 24.68 -18.99
CA ALA A 465 -11.22 23.99 -20.28
C ALA A 465 -11.78 24.89 -21.38
N ASP A 466 -12.83 25.66 -21.07
CA ASP A 466 -13.41 26.64 -21.98
C ASP A 466 -12.43 27.78 -22.27
N TYR A 467 -11.64 28.21 -21.27
CA TYR A 467 -10.51 29.12 -21.47
C TYR A 467 -9.50 28.58 -22.48
N CYS A 468 -9.05 27.33 -22.35
CA CYS A 468 -8.12 26.72 -23.31
C CYS A 468 -8.71 26.69 -24.72
N ALA A 469 -9.99 26.29 -24.87
CA ALA A 469 -10.66 26.27 -26.16
C ALA A 469 -10.77 27.66 -26.81
N LEU A 470 -11.12 28.70 -26.02
CA LEU A 470 -11.19 30.07 -26.51
C LEU A 470 -9.81 30.64 -26.86
N ARG A 471 -8.77 30.31 -26.08
CA ARG A 471 -7.38 30.68 -26.36
C ARG A 471 -6.92 30.07 -27.69
N ASP A 472 -7.20 28.80 -27.91
CA ASP A 472 -6.80 28.07 -29.12
C ASP A 472 -7.60 28.52 -30.36
N ASP A 473 -8.80 29.09 -30.15
CA ASP A 473 -9.65 29.75 -31.16
C ASP A 473 -9.29 31.23 -31.41
N ASP A 474 -8.19 31.75 -30.83
CA ASP A 474 -7.76 33.17 -30.89
C ASP A 474 -8.79 34.18 -30.34
N LYS A 475 -9.63 33.78 -29.36
CA LYS A 475 -10.66 34.62 -28.72
C LYS A 475 -10.21 35.13 -27.34
N HIS A 476 -9.16 35.95 -27.32
CA HIS A 476 -8.46 36.37 -26.09
C HIS A 476 -9.35 37.10 -25.07
N ASP A 477 -10.21 38.05 -25.48
CA ASP A 477 -11.02 38.83 -24.53
C ASP A 477 -11.96 37.94 -23.68
N ALA A 478 -12.59 36.93 -24.31
CA ALA A 478 -13.48 36.00 -23.62
C ALA A 478 -12.71 34.95 -22.80
N ALA A 479 -11.50 34.60 -23.22
CA ALA A 479 -10.61 33.73 -22.45
C ALA A 479 -10.15 34.42 -21.17
N ASP A 480 -9.76 35.69 -21.24
CA ASP A 480 -9.32 36.48 -20.09
C ASP A 480 -10.44 36.66 -19.04
N GLU A 481 -11.70 36.82 -19.47
CA GLU A 481 -12.86 36.85 -18.56
C GLU A 481 -13.02 35.56 -17.75
N LEU A 482 -12.84 34.39 -18.37
CA LEU A 482 -12.89 33.09 -17.67
C LEU A 482 -11.72 32.92 -16.72
N LEU A 483 -10.51 33.31 -17.12
CA LEU A 483 -9.31 33.23 -16.28
C LEU A 483 -9.45 34.13 -15.05
N GLN A 484 -10.03 35.32 -15.21
CA GLN A 484 -10.34 36.20 -14.10
C GLN A 484 -11.38 35.58 -13.14
N GLY A 485 -12.42 34.93 -13.67
CA GLY A 485 -13.41 34.24 -12.83
C GLY A 485 -12.81 33.11 -11.99
N ILE A 486 -11.83 32.39 -12.53
CA ILE A 486 -11.06 31.37 -11.79
C ILE A 486 -10.19 32.03 -10.71
N ALA A 487 -9.52 33.13 -11.05
CA ALA A 487 -8.70 33.89 -10.11
C ALA A 487 -9.54 34.40 -8.92
N ASP A 488 -10.71 34.98 -9.20
CA ASP A 488 -11.64 35.51 -8.19
C ASP A 488 -12.15 34.40 -7.25
N TYR A 489 -12.45 33.22 -7.80
CA TYR A 489 -12.86 32.05 -7.02
C TYR A 489 -11.76 31.59 -6.05
N ASN A 490 -10.54 31.47 -6.54
CA ASN A 490 -9.40 31.01 -5.75
C ASN A 490 -8.91 32.06 -4.72
N GLU A 491 -8.97 33.35 -5.08
CA GLU A 491 -8.75 34.46 -4.15
C GLU A 491 -9.72 34.39 -2.97
N TYR A 492 -11.01 34.12 -3.23
CA TYR A 492 -12.03 33.95 -2.19
C TYR A 492 -11.73 32.76 -1.27
N ASP A 493 -11.28 31.62 -1.79
CA ASP A 493 -10.95 30.43 -0.97
C ASP A 493 -9.72 30.69 -0.07
N CYS A 494 -8.73 31.43 -0.58
CA CYS A 494 -7.59 31.91 0.22
C CYS A 494 -8.05 32.93 1.31
N GLU A 495 -8.90 33.89 0.97
CA GLU A 495 -9.49 34.84 1.93
C GLU A 495 -10.30 34.13 3.02
N SER A 496 -11.08 33.12 2.64
CA SER A 496 -11.88 32.32 3.56
C SER A 496 -10.99 31.61 4.59
N THR A 497 -9.86 31.08 4.16
CA THR A 497 -8.86 30.46 5.05
C THR A 497 -8.25 31.47 6.02
N LEU A 498 -7.94 32.68 5.55
CA LEU A 498 -7.48 33.82 6.39
C LEU A 498 -8.49 34.18 7.47
N ARG A 499 -9.73 34.43 7.07
CA ARG A 499 -10.81 34.83 8.00
C ARG A 499 -11.13 33.71 8.98
N LEU A 500 -11.07 32.45 8.56
CA LEU A 500 -11.23 31.30 9.45
C LEU A 500 -10.12 31.25 10.52
N ARG A 501 -8.86 31.45 10.13
CA ARG A 501 -7.72 31.53 11.08
C ARG A 501 -7.96 32.61 12.13
N ASP A 502 -8.30 33.83 11.70
CA ASP A 502 -8.56 34.95 12.59
C ASP A 502 -9.75 34.68 13.53
N TRP A 503 -10.82 34.09 12.99
CA TRP A 503 -12.01 33.73 13.77
C TRP A 503 -11.70 32.68 14.83
N LEU A 504 -10.90 31.66 14.51
CA LEU A 504 -10.47 30.63 15.47
C LEU A 504 -9.59 31.22 16.58
N LEU A 505 -8.67 32.13 16.25
CA LEU A 505 -7.85 32.81 17.26
C LEU A 505 -8.68 33.68 18.20
N ALA A 506 -9.70 34.38 17.68
CA ALA A 506 -10.62 35.13 18.53
C ALA A 506 -11.37 34.22 19.51
N ARG A 507 -11.80 33.02 19.07
CA ARG A 507 -12.38 32.01 19.98
C ARG A 507 -11.37 31.49 21.00
N ALA A 508 -10.10 31.35 20.62
CA ALA A 508 -9.04 30.94 21.55
C ALA A 508 -8.85 31.98 22.66
N GLU A 509 -8.80 33.27 22.29
CA GLU A 509 -8.66 34.39 23.23
C GLU A 509 -9.85 34.47 24.19
N GLU A 510 -11.08 34.34 23.71
CA GLU A 510 -12.31 34.32 24.53
C GLU A 510 -12.27 33.23 25.61
N HIS A 511 -11.58 32.12 25.34
CA HIS A 511 -11.41 30.99 26.24
C HIS A 511 -10.07 30.98 26.99
N SER A 512 -9.29 32.08 26.92
CA SER A 512 -7.96 32.21 27.55
C SER A 512 -6.97 31.12 27.11
N VAL A 513 -7.10 30.63 25.88
CA VAL A 513 -6.18 29.69 25.24
C VAL A 513 -5.16 30.49 24.46
N ALA A 514 -3.90 30.44 24.90
CA ALA A 514 -2.82 31.13 24.20
C ALA A 514 -2.47 30.39 22.89
N PRO A 515 -2.25 31.11 21.78
CA PRO A 515 -1.72 30.51 20.56
C PRO A 515 -0.31 29.97 20.80
N ARG A 516 0.11 28.98 20.00
CA ARG A 516 1.45 28.40 20.07
C ARG A 516 2.49 29.52 19.86
N PRO A 517 3.44 29.75 20.78
CA PRO A 517 4.49 30.74 20.56
C PRO A 517 5.27 30.42 19.29
N GLY A 518 5.65 31.45 18.53
CA GLY A 518 6.58 31.28 17.41
C GLY A 518 7.90 30.71 17.91
N GLY A 519 8.22 29.48 17.50
CA GLY A 519 9.54 28.90 17.75
C GLY A 519 10.58 29.58 16.89
N GLN A 520 11.78 29.82 17.42
CA GLN A 520 12.90 30.24 16.57
C GLN A 520 13.21 29.10 15.60
N ALA A 521 12.85 29.29 14.33
CA ALA A 521 13.23 28.37 13.27
C ALA A 521 14.77 28.30 13.19
N SER A 522 15.32 27.10 13.40
CA SER A 522 16.66 26.79 12.91
C SER A 522 16.56 26.75 11.40
N LEU A 523 17.03 27.80 10.72
CA LEU A 523 17.24 27.76 9.27
C LEU A 523 18.32 26.70 9.00
N ALA A 524 17.92 25.43 8.91
CA ALA A 524 18.77 24.39 8.40
C ALA A 524 19.12 24.75 6.96
N VAL A 525 20.40 24.95 6.70
CA VAL A 525 20.93 25.23 5.36
C VAL A 525 20.50 24.07 4.46
N MET A 526 19.86 24.39 3.33
CA MET A 526 19.55 23.43 2.28
C MET A 526 20.85 22.72 1.90
N GLU A 527 20.92 21.40 2.08
CA GLU A 527 22.01 20.62 1.53
C GLU A 527 21.76 20.51 0.03
N GLU A 528 22.56 21.22 -0.77
CA GLU A 528 22.51 21.08 -2.23
C GLU A 528 22.82 19.63 -2.62
N PRO A 529 22.16 19.09 -3.67
CA PRO A 529 22.49 17.77 -4.21
C PRO A 529 23.99 17.67 -4.46
N SER A 530 24.57 16.52 -4.13
CA SER A 530 26.01 16.33 -4.37
C SER A 530 26.31 16.45 -5.87
N PRO A 531 27.49 16.92 -6.30
CA PRO A 531 27.84 16.99 -7.72
C PRO A 531 27.68 15.66 -8.47
N THR A 532 27.89 14.54 -7.76
CA THR A 532 27.65 13.18 -8.25
C THR A 532 26.18 12.91 -8.53
N GLU A 533 25.30 13.29 -7.61
CA GLU A 533 23.85 13.14 -7.77
C GLU A 533 23.35 13.97 -8.94
N THR A 534 23.76 15.24 -9.02
CA THR A 534 23.40 16.13 -10.13
C THR A 534 23.85 15.57 -11.47
N ALA A 535 25.09 15.08 -11.59
CA ALA A 535 25.58 14.51 -12.84
C ALA A 535 24.78 13.28 -13.31
N LEU A 536 24.40 12.39 -12.39
CA LEU A 536 23.59 11.20 -12.70
C LEU A 536 22.15 11.57 -13.07
N ARG A 537 21.53 12.50 -12.34
CA ARG A 537 20.18 13.01 -12.64
C ARG A 537 20.13 13.72 -13.98
N ASP A 538 21.09 14.62 -14.23
CA ASP A 538 21.18 15.35 -15.49
C ASP A 538 21.28 14.38 -16.66
N PHE A 539 22.16 13.37 -16.58
CA PHE A 539 22.28 12.35 -17.62
C PHE A 539 20.99 11.56 -17.84
N ALA A 540 20.30 11.17 -16.76
CA ALA A 540 19.02 10.46 -16.85
C ALA A 540 17.94 11.28 -17.56
N LEU A 541 17.99 12.61 -17.49
CA LEU A 541 17.00 13.54 -18.03
C LEU A 541 17.29 14.03 -19.46
N ILE A 542 18.45 13.74 -20.07
CA ILE A 542 18.77 14.18 -21.45
C ILE A 542 17.86 13.45 -22.45
N PRO A 543 17.01 14.17 -23.22
CA PRO A 543 16.24 13.57 -24.32
C PRO A 543 17.16 13.31 -25.53
N GLY A 544 17.18 12.08 -26.05
CA GLY A 544 17.99 11.70 -27.20
C GLY A 544 17.18 11.64 -28.50
N ALA A 545 17.68 12.23 -29.58
CA ALA A 545 17.04 12.16 -30.91
C ALA A 545 17.22 10.78 -31.61
N SER A 546 17.89 9.83 -30.95
CA SER A 546 18.30 8.52 -31.44
C SER A 546 18.31 7.54 -30.26
N ASP A 547 17.18 7.35 -29.58
CA ASP A 547 17.10 6.45 -28.42
C ASP A 547 17.37 4.99 -28.83
N THR A 548 18.62 4.54 -28.70
CA THR A 548 18.92 3.10 -28.73
C THR A 548 18.52 2.47 -27.40
N ALA A 549 18.19 1.18 -27.39
CA ALA A 549 17.79 0.48 -26.15
C ALA A 549 18.87 0.56 -25.05
N ALA A 550 20.15 0.48 -25.42
CA ALA A 550 21.27 0.58 -24.49
C ALA A 550 21.38 1.95 -23.81
N GLU A 551 21.16 3.05 -24.56
CA GLU A 551 21.15 4.40 -23.99
C GLU A 551 19.94 4.63 -23.06
N SER A 552 18.83 3.93 -23.29
CA SER A 552 17.69 3.94 -22.37
C SER A 552 18.01 3.17 -21.07
N ASP A 553 18.66 2.00 -21.17
CA ASP A 553 19.05 1.20 -20.02
C ASP A 553 20.06 1.90 -19.11
N ASP A 554 21.02 2.65 -19.69
CA ASP A 554 22.00 3.44 -18.93
C ASP A 554 21.39 4.64 -18.23
N ARG A 555 20.46 5.35 -18.87
CA ARG A 555 19.72 6.44 -18.22
C ARG A 555 18.88 5.92 -17.05
N ARG A 556 18.21 4.76 -17.21
CA ARG A 556 17.50 4.09 -16.12
C ARG A 556 18.42 3.71 -14.97
N ALA A 557 19.57 3.12 -15.27
CA ALA A 557 20.55 2.75 -14.24
C ALA A 557 21.12 3.99 -13.52
N ALA A 558 21.36 5.10 -14.22
CA ALA A 558 21.78 6.37 -13.63
C ALA A 558 20.69 6.97 -12.71
N ALA A 559 19.42 6.93 -13.12
CA ALA A 559 18.29 7.37 -12.29
C ALA A 559 18.18 6.57 -10.99
N LEU A 560 18.23 5.23 -11.07
CA LEU A 560 18.23 4.35 -9.91
C LEU A 560 19.44 4.59 -8.99
N MET A 561 20.63 4.84 -9.55
CA MET A 561 21.84 5.14 -8.79
C MET A 561 21.73 6.50 -8.06
N ALA A 562 21.15 7.51 -8.71
CA ALA A 562 20.87 8.79 -8.09
C ALA A 562 19.84 8.65 -6.95
N ALA A 563 18.78 7.88 -7.16
CA ALA A 563 17.79 7.57 -6.12
C ALA A 563 18.40 6.81 -4.94
N ALA A 564 19.35 5.90 -5.19
CA ALA A 564 20.03 5.13 -4.15
C ALA A 564 20.81 6.01 -3.16
N LEU A 565 21.36 7.15 -3.60
CA LEU A 565 22.09 8.09 -2.73
C LEU A 565 21.23 8.62 -1.59
N GLU A 566 19.95 8.89 -1.87
CA GLU A 566 19.00 9.44 -0.90
C GLU A 566 18.13 8.37 -0.22
N TYR A 567 18.28 7.09 -0.61
CA TYR A 567 17.44 5.99 -0.16
C TYR A 567 17.32 5.91 1.38
N HIS A 568 18.45 5.79 2.08
CA HIS A 568 18.43 5.65 3.55
C HIS A 568 17.95 6.92 4.26
N LYS A 569 18.20 8.10 3.70
CA LYS A 569 17.68 9.37 4.21
C LYS A 569 16.15 9.40 4.10
N ARG A 570 15.60 9.02 2.94
CA ARG A 570 14.15 8.90 2.69
C ARG A 570 13.49 7.84 3.58
N GLU A 571 14.11 6.68 3.77
CA GLU A 571 13.59 5.62 4.66
C GLU A 571 13.49 6.06 6.13
N ARG A 572 14.35 6.99 6.58
CA ARG A 572 14.28 7.54 7.94
C ARG A 572 13.22 8.65 8.10
N LYS A 573 12.79 9.31 7.03
CA LYS A 573 11.85 10.45 7.12
C LYS A 573 10.53 10.10 7.82
N PRO A 574 9.81 9.01 7.47
CA PRO A 574 8.55 8.64 8.12
C PRO A 574 8.70 8.39 9.62
N PHE A 575 9.82 7.78 10.03
CA PHE A 575 10.13 7.58 11.44
C PHE A 575 10.21 8.93 12.17
N TRP A 576 10.98 9.87 11.62
CA TRP A 576 11.17 11.18 12.25
C TRP A 576 9.88 12.00 12.26
N TRP A 577 9.09 11.98 11.18
CA TRP A 577 7.77 12.60 11.16
C TRP A 577 6.87 12.04 12.26
N ALA A 578 6.77 10.71 12.37
CA ALA A 578 5.99 10.06 13.43
C ALA A 578 6.58 10.28 14.84
N HIS A 579 7.87 10.55 14.97
CA HIS A 579 8.49 10.90 16.24
C HIS A 579 8.09 12.32 16.68
N PHE A 580 8.24 13.30 15.79
CA PHE A 580 7.90 14.70 16.08
C PHE A 580 6.41 14.88 16.32
N ASP A 581 5.55 14.20 15.55
CA ASP A 581 4.10 14.17 15.78
C ASP A 581 3.75 13.71 17.20
N ARG A 582 4.44 12.69 17.75
CA ARG A 582 4.21 12.20 19.12
C ARG A 582 4.63 13.17 20.22
N LEU A 583 5.53 14.11 19.92
CA LEU A 583 5.95 15.15 20.86
C LEU A 583 4.86 16.21 21.07
N GLU A 584 3.91 16.33 20.14
CA GLU A 584 2.77 17.22 20.29
C GLU A 584 1.79 16.72 21.36
N ALA A 585 1.30 17.64 22.19
CA ALA A 585 0.40 17.31 23.30
C ALA A 585 -0.97 16.78 22.81
N SER A 586 -1.44 17.24 21.65
CA SER A 586 -2.70 16.83 21.00
C SER A 586 -2.68 15.41 20.43
N SER A 587 -1.50 14.81 20.26
CA SER A 587 -1.37 13.53 19.57
C SER A 587 -1.92 12.36 20.38
N ASP A 588 -2.78 11.58 19.75
CA ASP A 588 -3.35 10.37 20.33
C ASP A 588 -2.34 9.22 20.24
N LEU A 589 -1.85 8.79 21.40
CA LEU A 589 -0.90 7.68 21.52
C LEU A 589 -1.59 6.32 21.74
N SER A 590 -2.92 6.29 21.77
CA SER A 590 -3.67 5.06 22.05
C SER A 590 -3.63 4.07 20.90
N ASP A 591 -3.35 2.81 21.23
CA ASP A 591 -3.26 1.67 20.29
C ASP A 591 -2.24 1.84 19.14
N VAL A 592 -1.24 2.72 19.31
CA VAL A 592 -0.15 2.89 18.33
C VAL A 592 0.89 1.77 18.48
N ARG A 593 1.26 1.13 17.38
CA ARG A 593 2.27 0.04 17.37
C ARG A 593 3.61 0.50 17.95
N ASP A 594 4.22 -0.37 18.75
CA ASP A 594 5.46 -0.20 19.49
C ASP A 594 5.46 1.02 20.43
N VAL A 595 4.26 1.49 20.81
CA VAL A 595 4.03 2.50 21.85
C VAL A 595 3.41 1.86 23.07
N LEU A 596 4.00 2.09 24.24
CA LEU A 596 3.43 1.75 25.53
C LEU A 596 2.91 3.03 26.16
N PHE A 597 1.59 3.19 26.27
CA PHE A 597 1.03 4.22 27.15
C PHE A 597 1.13 3.73 28.60
N VAL A 598 1.79 4.51 29.46
CA VAL A 598 2.08 4.11 30.83
C VAL A 598 0.86 4.39 31.71
N GLY A 599 0.27 3.33 32.26
CA GLY A 599 -0.80 3.44 33.26
C GLY A 599 -0.26 3.65 34.69
N SER A 600 0.92 3.09 34.99
CA SER A 600 1.62 3.36 36.24
C SER A 600 3.13 3.13 36.11
N ALA A 601 3.94 3.94 36.77
CA ALA A 601 5.40 3.84 36.76
C ALA A 601 5.96 3.80 38.20
N ARG A 602 7.12 3.18 38.38
CA ARG A 602 7.85 3.15 39.66
C ARG A 602 9.36 3.10 39.41
N VAL A 603 10.13 3.88 40.17
CA VAL A 603 11.60 3.77 40.21
C VAL A 603 12.01 2.49 40.95
N GLU A 604 12.81 1.63 40.31
CA GLU A 604 13.41 0.46 40.94
C GLU A 604 14.80 0.77 41.50
N GLN A 605 15.57 1.58 40.78
CA GLN A 605 16.88 2.06 41.21
C GLN A 605 17.03 3.52 40.82
N GLU A 606 17.29 4.39 41.80
CA GLU A 606 17.59 5.81 41.60
C GLU A 606 18.85 6.03 40.75
N TRP A 607 19.11 7.29 40.39
CA TRP A 607 20.30 7.69 39.64
C TRP A 607 21.59 7.19 40.33
N HIS A 608 22.31 6.26 39.68
CA HIS A 608 23.49 5.61 40.25
C HIS A 608 24.59 5.33 39.21
N LYS A 609 25.79 4.97 39.69
CA LYS A 609 26.89 4.43 38.86
C LYS A 609 27.09 2.96 39.18
N SER A 610 27.04 2.08 38.18
CA SER A 610 27.25 0.65 38.37
C SER A 610 28.74 0.26 38.31
N SER A 611 29.62 1.17 37.88
CA SER A 611 31.07 1.00 37.98
C SER A 611 31.81 2.34 38.09
N PRO A 612 33.03 2.36 38.66
CA PRO A 612 33.85 3.57 38.73
C PRO A 612 34.25 4.17 37.36
N ARG A 613 34.20 3.37 36.28
CA ARG A 613 34.54 3.80 34.91
C ARG A 613 33.36 4.46 34.18
N GLN A 614 32.15 4.39 34.74
CA GLN A 614 30.94 4.92 34.13
C GLN A 614 30.88 6.45 34.27
N LYS A 615 30.71 7.14 33.14
CA LYS A 615 30.67 8.61 33.10
C LYS A 615 29.31 9.20 33.49
N LYS A 616 28.21 8.71 32.91
CA LYS A 616 26.83 9.17 33.17
C LYS A 616 26.15 8.37 34.28
N LEU A 617 25.30 9.00 35.08
CA LEU A 617 24.39 8.29 36.00
C LEU A 617 23.33 7.54 35.20
N ARG A 618 22.78 6.46 35.78
CA ARG A 618 21.67 5.71 35.21
C ARG A 618 20.57 5.47 36.23
N ARG A 619 19.32 5.35 35.79
CA ARG A 619 18.15 5.01 36.62
C ARG A 619 17.42 3.82 36.01
N HIS A 620 16.84 2.95 36.84
CA HIS A 620 15.96 1.88 36.38
C HIS A 620 14.52 2.17 36.78
N THR A 621 13.63 2.19 35.81
CA THR A 621 12.20 2.51 36.00
C THR A 621 11.34 1.36 35.49
N SER A 622 10.40 0.90 36.29
CA SER A 622 9.39 -0.11 35.95
C SER A 622 8.11 0.58 35.49
N LEU A 623 7.63 0.23 34.30
CA LEU A 623 6.51 0.85 33.61
C LEU A 623 5.45 -0.21 33.34
N VAL A 624 4.22 0.05 33.75
CA VAL A 624 3.06 -0.85 33.55
C VAL A 624 2.07 -0.18 32.63
N GLY A 625 1.72 -0.86 31.54
CA GLY A 625 0.80 -0.35 30.53
C GLY A 625 0.33 -1.44 29.57
N ARG A 626 -0.13 -1.05 28.40
CA ARG A 626 -0.31 -1.97 27.28
C ARG A 626 0.34 -1.38 26.05
N PHE A 627 1.17 -2.19 25.39
CA PHE A 627 1.63 -1.82 24.07
C PHE A 627 0.45 -1.77 23.10
N GLY A 628 0.50 -0.86 22.12
CA GLY A 628 -0.45 -0.87 21.02
C GLY A 628 -0.43 -2.21 20.28
N THR A 629 -1.55 -2.53 19.66
CA THR A 629 -1.76 -3.84 19.03
C THR A 629 -0.68 -4.13 18.00
N GLY A 630 -0.04 -5.30 18.11
CA GLY A 630 0.98 -5.74 17.16
C GLY A 630 2.44 -5.40 17.49
N SER A 631 2.70 -4.86 18.69
CA SER A 631 4.06 -4.51 19.12
C SER A 631 4.95 -5.73 19.42
N THR A 632 6.25 -5.62 19.14
CA THR A 632 7.23 -6.73 19.31
C THR A 632 8.46 -6.33 20.12
N VAL A 633 8.31 -5.38 21.05
CA VAL A 633 9.41 -4.86 21.88
C VAL A 633 9.94 -5.93 22.84
N GLY A 634 11.27 -6.11 22.86
CA GLY A 634 11.95 -7.12 23.69
C GLY A 634 13.10 -6.53 24.53
N ALA A 635 13.72 -7.38 25.33
CA ALA A 635 14.91 -7.00 26.10
C ALA A 635 16.06 -6.60 25.16
N GLY A 636 16.74 -5.52 25.50
CA GLY A 636 17.83 -4.94 24.70
C GLY A 636 17.40 -3.89 23.69
N THR A 637 16.10 -3.74 23.41
CA THR A 637 15.57 -2.72 22.51
C THR A 637 15.83 -1.31 23.06
N THR A 638 16.28 -0.40 22.21
CA THR A 638 16.39 1.03 22.52
C THR A 638 15.08 1.72 22.16
N MET A 639 14.54 2.51 23.08
CA MET A 639 13.28 3.24 22.96
C MET A 639 13.47 4.71 23.39
N TYR A 640 12.47 5.54 23.11
CA TYR A 640 12.35 6.85 23.73
C TYR A 640 11.36 6.78 24.91
N ALA A 641 11.73 7.37 26.04
CA ALA A 641 10.85 7.63 27.16
C ALA A 641 10.30 9.05 27.02
N LEU A 642 8.97 9.17 26.88
CA LEU A 642 8.27 10.45 26.74
C LEU A 642 7.81 10.97 28.09
N TYR A 643 7.97 12.27 28.30
CA TYR A 643 7.58 13.01 29.50
C TYR A 643 6.51 14.04 29.14
N ASP A 644 5.46 14.12 29.94
CA ASP A 644 4.33 15.02 29.67
C ASP A 644 4.72 16.51 29.84
N THR A 645 3.89 17.42 29.36
CA THR A 645 4.13 18.86 29.48
C THR A 645 3.62 19.42 30.83
N PRO A 646 4.41 20.26 31.53
CA PRO A 646 5.79 20.65 31.23
C PRO A 646 6.79 19.55 31.57
N ALA A 647 7.78 19.35 30.69
CA ALA A 647 8.82 18.33 30.88
C ALA A 647 9.98 18.83 31.75
N PRO A 648 10.74 17.94 32.41
CA PRO A 648 11.96 18.32 33.14
C PRO A 648 13.02 18.91 32.20
N ASP A 649 13.73 19.95 32.64
CA ASP A 649 14.77 20.64 31.83
C ASP A 649 15.82 19.69 31.23
N ALA A 650 16.14 18.59 31.91
CA ALA A 650 17.11 17.59 31.46
C ALA A 650 16.63 16.74 30.25
N VAL A 651 15.32 16.75 29.95
CA VAL A 651 14.69 16.01 28.84
C VAL A 651 13.78 16.89 27.98
N ALA A 652 13.58 18.15 28.34
CA ALA A 652 12.85 19.13 27.57
C ALA A 652 13.60 19.45 26.27
N GLY A 653 12.85 19.58 25.17
CA GLY A 653 13.38 20.10 23.91
C GLY A 653 13.45 21.62 23.89
N ASP A 654 13.71 22.21 22.72
CA ASP A 654 13.82 23.66 22.54
C ASP A 654 12.48 24.43 22.76
N SER A 655 11.36 23.71 22.94
CA SER A 655 10.03 24.28 23.14
C SER A 655 9.36 23.72 24.39
N ALA A 656 8.88 24.62 25.27
CA ALA A 656 8.20 24.30 26.52
C ALA A 656 6.81 23.65 26.34
N HIS A 657 6.26 23.68 25.12
CA HIS A 657 4.94 23.13 24.78
C HIS A 657 4.99 21.72 24.20
N LEU A 658 6.20 21.19 23.96
CA LEU A 658 6.40 19.83 23.49
C LEU A 658 6.70 18.90 24.67
N ARG A 659 6.27 17.65 24.54
CA ARG A 659 6.66 16.58 25.45
C ARG A 659 8.18 16.44 25.46
N GLY A 660 8.74 16.17 26.64
CA GLY A 660 10.16 15.87 26.79
C GLY A 660 10.46 14.45 26.34
N THR A 661 11.70 14.18 25.94
CA THR A 661 12.10 12.84 25.50
C THR A 661 13.54 12.53 25.88
N CYS A 662 13.79 11.27 26.27
CA CYS A 662 15.14 10.76 26.47
C CYS A 662 15.27 9.32 25.97
N THR A 663 16.49 8.87 25.66
CA THR A 663 16.72 7.49 25.25
C THR A 663 16.71 6.56 26.45
N ALA A 664 15.93 5.47 26.35
CA ALA A 664 15.80 4.43 27.36
C ALA A 664 16.06 3.05 26.75
N LYS A 665 16.79 2.19 27.46
CA LYS A 665 17.07 0.81 27.04
C LYS A 665 16.16 -0.16 27.78
N VAL A 666 15.43 -1.00 27.07
CA VAL A 666 14.59 -2.04 27.66
C VAL A 666 15.48 -3.12 28.27
N ILE A 667 15.33 -3.37 29.57
CA ILE A 667 16.05 -4.40 30.32
C ILE A 667 15.26 -5.71 30.32
N SER A 668 13.94 -5.63 30.55
CA SER A 668 13.06 -6.79 30.55
C SER A 668 11.64 -6.39 30.18
N VAL A 669 10.92 -7.31 29.55
CA VAL A 669 9.49 -7.22 29.27
C VAL A 669 8.81 -8.46 29.86
N SER A 670 7.76 -8.25 30.64
CA SER A 670 6.97 -9.31 31.27
C SER A 670 5.49 -8.93 31.30
N LYS A 671 4.62 -9.81 31.80
CA LYS A 671 3.19 -9.52 31.98
C LYS A 671 2.78 -9.68 33.44
N ASP A 672 1.93 -8.78 33.93
CA ASP A 672 1.35 -8.88 35.28
C ASP A 672 0.15 -9.86 35.31
N GLU A 673 -0.45 -10.03 36.50
CA GLU A 673 -1.63 -10.89 36.70
C GLU A 673 -2.86 -10.46 35.87
N GLN A 674 -2.94 -9.18 35.50
CA GLN A 674 -3.97 -8.60 34.64
C GLN A 674 -3.56 -8.60 33.15
N ARG A 675 -2.44 -9.26 32.83
CA ARG A 675 -1.82 -9.36 31.50
C ARG A 675 -1.44 -8.02 30.86
N ARG A 676 -1.22 -6.99 31.68
CA ARG A 676 -0.60 -5.72 31.25
C ARG A 676 0.89 -5.93 31.08
N ASP A 677 1.48 -5.20 30.14
CA ASP A 677 2.92 -5.26 29.87
C ASP A 677 3.66 -4.50 30.99
N VAL A 678 4.65 -5.17 31.59
CA VAL A 678 5.54 -4.63 32.60
C VAL A 678 6.93 -4.55 32.00
N VAL A 679 7.39 -3.33 31.77
CA VAL A 679 8.65 -3.02 31.10
C VAL A 679 9.59 -2.33 32.07
N VAL A 680 10.77 -2.92 32.28
CA VAL A 680 11.84 -2.27 33.03
C VAL A 680 12.78 -1.60 32.03
N VAL A 681 13.01 -0.31 32.19
CA VAL A 681 13.88 0.49 31.32
C VAL A 681 15.04 1.09 32.09
N GLU A 682 16.17 1.25 31.41
CA GLU A 682 17.36 1.96 31.87
C GLU A 682 17.50 3.30 31.13
N GLU A 683 17.50 4.40 31.89
CA GLU A 683 17.69 5.75 31.39
C GLU A 683 19.10 6.24 31.75
N LEU A 684 19.72 7.07 30.89
CA LEU A 684 21.02 7.70 31.15
C LEU A 684 20.87 9.20 31.37
N LEU A 685 21.39 9.71 32.47
CA LEU A 685 21.25 11.12 32.84
C LEU A 685 22.02 12.03 31.86
N SER A 686 21.34 13.06 31.39
CA SER A 686 21.92 14.14 30.57
C SER A 686 21.43 15.47 31.12
N GLY A 687 22.18 16.08 32.04
CA GLY A 687 21.76 17.28 32.78
C GLY A 687 21.65 17.03 34.28
N ASP A 688 20.78 17.79 34.94
CA ASP A 688 20.49 17.67 36.37
C ASP A 688 19.54 16.50 36.67
N GLU A 689 19.62 15.96 37.88
CA GLU A 689 18.75 14.87 38.34
C GLU A 689 17.29 15.34 38.45
N TYR A 690 16.36 14.49 38.01
CA TYR A 690 14.92 14.73 38.09
C TYR A 690 14.17 13.50 38.61
N LEU A 691 12.97 13.73 39.16
CA LEU A 691 12.12 12.71 39.79
C LEU A 691 10.95 12.27 38.91
N ASP A 692 10.63 13.05 37.87
CA ASP A 692 9.53 12.78 36.95
C ASP A 692 9.66 11.39 36.31
N LEU A 693 8.50 10.84 35.95
CA LEU A 693 8.36 9.52 35.36
C LEU A 693 7.77 9.64 33.96
N PRO A 694 8.16 8.76 33.03
CA PRO A 694 7.68 8.84 31.66
C PRO A 694 6.20 8.46 31.58
N MET A 695 5.46 9.18 30.73
CA MET A 695 4.06 8.92 30.40
C MET A 695 3.90 7.84 29.32
N ALA A 696 4.93 7.63 28.50
CA ALA A 696 4.91 6.64 27.43
C ALA A 696 6.32 6.14 27.07
N LEU A 697 6.39 4.95 26.49
CA LEU A 697 7.54 4.51 25.70
C LEU A 697 7.17 4.53 24.21
N THR A 698 8.08 5.01 23.38
CA THR A 698 7.92 5.05 21.91
C THR A 698 9.14 4.48 21.19
N PRO A 699 9.03 4.09 19.91
CA PRO A 699 10.14 3.54 19.12
C PRO A 699 11.39 4.42 19.20
N GLY A 700 12.55 3.81 19.44
CA GLY A 700 13.84 4.50 19.51
C GLY A 700 14.39 4.87 18.13
N PRO A 701 15.54 5.57 18.06
CA PRO A 701 16.08 6.08 16.80
C PRO A 701 16.39 4.95 15.80
N PRO A 702 16.30 5.22 14.48
CA PRO A 702 16.63 4.25 13.45
C PRO A 702 18.10 3.85 13.50
N ILE A 703 18.41 2.68 12.96
CA ILE A 703 19.78 2.15 12.90
C ILE A 703 20.63 3.07 12.00
N THR A 704 21.86 3.36 12.42
CA THR A 704 22.83 4.14 11.64
C THR A 704 23.31 3.38 10.41
N THR A 705 23.25 4.02 9.23
CA THR A 705 23.58 3.40 7.93
C THR A 705 24.79 4.03 7.24
N ASP A 706 25.60 4.83 7.95
CA ASP A 706 26.71 5.64 7.41
C ASP A 706 27.66 4.87 6.49
N ARG A 707 28.01 3.61 6.83
CA ARG A 707 28.91 2.79 6.00
C ARG A 707 28.23 2.29 4.72
N ILE A 708 26.94 2.00 4.77
CA ILE A 708 26.15 1.60 3.61
C ILE A 708 25.98 2.80 2.68
N GLU A 709 25.61 3.97 3.23
CA GLU A 709 25.50 5.23 2.49
C GLU A 709 26.83 5.66 1.86
N SER A 710 27.96 5.49 2.56
CA SER A 710 29.29 5.75 2.00
C SER A 710 29.60 4.84 0.82
N SER A 711 29.28 3.55 0.92
CA SER A 711 29.53 2.60 -0.18
C SER A 711 28.68 2.91 -1.43
N ILE A 712 27.42 3.29 -1.24
CA ILE A 712 26.56 3.75 -2.34
C ILE A 712 27.16 5.01 -2.97
N ARG A 713 27.60 5.98 -2.15
CA ARG A 713 28.22 7.22 -2.63
C ARG A 713 29.47 6.96 -3.46
N ASP A 714 30.35 6.09 -3.01
CA ASP A 714 31.57 5.74 -3.74
C ASP A 714 31.25 5.03 -5.07
N THR A 715 30.25 4.15 -5.07
CA THR A 715 29.78 3.44 -6.27
C THR A 715 29.16 4.41 -7.28
N ALA A 716 28.29 5.31 -6.82
CA ALA A 716 27.66 6.34 -7.62
C ALA A 716 28.69 7.34 -8.17
N ALA A 717 29.69 7.73 -7.38
CA ALA A 717 30.77 8.61 -7.83
C ALA A 717 31.58 7.98 -8.97
N ARG A 718 31.85 6.68 -8.88
CA ARG A 718 32.52 5.94 -9.95
C ARG A 718 31.66 5.87 -11.21
N ALA A 719 30.37 5.57 -11.06
CA ALA A 719 29.42 5.57 -12.18
C ALA A 719 29.35 6.94 -12.86
N ALA A 720 29.20 8.03 -12.10
CA ALA A 720 29.17 9.40 -12.61
C ALA A 720 30.46 9.78 -13.36
N SER A 721 31.62 9.29 -12.90
CA SER A 721 32.91 9.57 -13.56
C SER A 721 33.09 8.88 -14.92
N CYS A 722 32.26 7.88 -15.23
CA CYS A 722 32.30 7.13 -16.49
C CYS A 722 31.25 7.60 -17.51
N LEU A 723 30.35 8.52 -17.13
CA LEU A 723 29.29 9.00 -18.02
C LEU A 723 29.87 9.53 -19.35
N PRO A 724 29.23 9.22 -20.50
CA PRO A 724 27.90 8.60 -20.63
C PRO A 724 27.88 7.07 -20.48
N ASP A 725 29.02 6.38 -20.55
CA ASP A 725 29.08 4.92 -20.55
C ASP A 725 29.23 4.37 -19.13
N LEU A 726 28.15 3.85 -18.54
CA LEU A 726 28.20 3.32 -17.17
C LEU A 726 29.10 2.09 -17.05
N PRO A 727 29.81 1.92 -15.92
CA PRO A 727 30.79 0.86 -15.76
C PRO A 727 30.15 -0.53 -15.78
N HIS A 728 30.82 -1.47 -16.45
CA HIS A 728 30.45 -2.86 -16.53
C HIS A 728 30.67 -3.58 -15.19
N THR A 729 29.61 -3.66 -14.38
CA THR A 729 29.62 -4.31 -13.07
C THR A 729 28.31 -5.03 -12.82
N ALA A 730 28.31 -6.01 -11.92
CA ALA A 730 27.11 -6.77 -11.56
C ALA A 730 25.96 -5.88 -11.08
N ALA A 731 26.24 -4.85 -10.27
CA ALA A 731 25.23 -3.91 -9.82
C ALA A 731 24.63 -3.12 -11.00
N VAL A 732 25.47 -2.59 -11.90
CA VAL A 732 24.98 -1.82 -13.06
C VAL A 732 24.18 -2.70 -14.01
N ASP A 733 24.56 -3.95 -14.26
CA ASP A 733 23.78 -4.87 -15.11
C ASP A 733 22.39 -5.15 -14.51
N ILE A 734 22.30 -5.30 -13.18
CA ILE A 734 21.01 -5.43 -12.48
C ILE A 734 20.17 -4.16 -12.67
N LEU A 735 20.73 -2.97 -12.47
CA LEU A 735 20.01 -1.70 -12.62
C LEU A 735 19.57 -1.44 -14.06
N ARG A 736 20.43 -1.79 -15.03
CA ARG A 736 20.10 -1.82 -16.47
C ARG A 736 19.02 -2.85 -16.77
N ARG A 737 18.78 -3.84 -15.92
CA ARG A 737 17.80 -4.91 -16.12
C ARG A 737 18.07 -5.75 -17.38
N VAL A 738 19.35 -5.91 -17.73
CA VAL A 738 19.84 -6.66 -18.89
C VAL A 738 20.22 -8.08 -18.53
N ASP A 739 20.37 -8.94 -19.53
CA ASP A 739 20.84 -10.31 -19.36
C ASP A 739 22.25 -10.34 -18.74
N PRO A 740 22.57 -11.34 -17.89
CA PRO A 740 23.91 -11.53 -17.36
C PRO A 740 25.00 -11.54 -18.43
N ARG A 741 26.07 -10.77 -18.20
CA ARG A 741 27.24 -10.77 -19.09
C ARG A 741 28.11 -11.99 -18.80
N THR A 742 28.36 -12.77 -19.84
CA THR A 742 29.22 -13.95 -19.78
C THR A 742 30.54 -13.72 -20.52
N ALA A 743 31.63 -14.23 -19.97
CA ALA A 743 32.97 -14.19 -20.55
C ALA A 743 33.02 -14.94 -21.90
N SER A 744 32.22 -15.98 -22.07
CA SER A 744 32.11 -16.70 -23.35
C SER A 744 31.19 -16.04 -24.38
N GLY A 745 30.41 -15.03 -23.99
CA GLY A 745 29.41 -14.36 -24.84
C GLY A 745 28.20 -15.24 -25.21
N ARG A 746 28.04 -16.39 -24.54
CA ARG A 746 26.91 -17.31 -24.74
C ARG A 746 25.80 -17.04 -23.71
N PRO A 747 24.53 -17.37 -24.03
CA PRO A 747 23.45 -17.35 -23.05
C PRO A 747 23.73 -18.30 -21.88
N LEU A 748 23.02 -18.09 -20.76
CA LEU A 748 23.10 -18.95 -19.59
C LEU A 748 22.84 -20.43 -19.95
N PRO A 749 23.59 -21.39 -19.38
CA PRO A 749 23.38 -22.82 -19.63
C PRO A 749 22.00 -23.27 -19.15
N THR A 750 21.35 -24.16 -19.91
CA THR A 750 20.05 -24.73 -19.55
C THR A 750 20.20 -25.81 -18.48
N ALA A 751 19.28 -25.87 -17.52
CA ALA A 751 19.26 -26.92 -16.48
C ALA A 751 18.72 -28.25 -17.05
N GLU A 752 19.54 -28.98 -17.80
CA GLU A 752 19.16 -30.29 -18.35
C GLU A 752 18.75 -31.26 -17.24
N GLY A 753 17.60 -31.93 -17.41
CA GLY A 753 17.10 -32.89 -16.42
C GLY A 753 16.81 -32.30 -15.04
N ASN A 754 16.65 -30.97 -14.92
CA ASN A 754 16.53 -30.23 -13.66
C ASN A 754 17.78 -30.26 -12.77
N ASP A 755 18.97 -30.44 -13.36
CA ASP A 755 20.25 -30.27 -12.65
C ASP A 755 20.66 -28.79 -12.55
N TYR A 756 19.93 -28.05 -11.71
CA TYR A 756 20.20 -26.64 -11.46
C TYR A 756 21.56 -26.39 -10.80
N ILE A 757 22.10 -27.34 -10.04
CA ILE A 757 23.38 -27.15 -9.35
C ILE A 757 24.50 -27.02 -10.37
N THR A 758 24.55 -27.91 -11.36
CA THR A 758 25.54 -27.86 -12.44
C THR A 758 25.35 -26.60 -13.29
N ALA A 759 24.13 -26.34 -13.76
CA ALA A 759 23.86 -25.16 -14.61
C ALA A 759 24.21 -23.83 -13.91
N ILE A 760 23.82 -23.64 -12.64
CA ILE A 760 24.16 -22.42 -11.89
C ILE A 760 25.67 -22.33 -11.67
N THR A 761 26.36 -23.44 -11.38
CA THR A 761 27.82 -23.44 -11.20
C THR A 761 28.53 -23.03 -12.48
N GLU A 762 28.15 -23.60 -13.62
CA GLU A 762 28.71 -23.24 -14.94
C GLU A 762 28.42 -21.79 -15.32
N ALA A 763 27.19 -21.32 -15.08
CA ALA A 763 26.80 -19.94 -15.31
C ALA A 763 27.67 -18.96 -14.51
N VAL A 764 27.81 -19.22 -13.19
CA VAL A 764 28.58 -18.37 -12.29
C VAL A 764 30.07 -18.35 -12.66
N LEU A 765 30.64 -19.48 -13.07
CA LEU A 765 32.03 -19.58 -13.53
C LEU A 765 32.29 -18.81 -14.84
N ASP A 766 31.28 -18.65 -15.68
CA ASP A 766 31.37 -17.94 -16.96
C ASP A 766 30.98 -16.45 -16.86
N LEU A 767 30.75 -15.89 -15.67
CA LEU A 767 30.41 -14.47 -15.53
C LEU A 767 31.59 -13.54 -15.81
N ASP A 768 31.30 -12.40 -16.45
CA ASP A 768 32.23 -11.29 -16.67
C ASP A 768 31.85 -10.08 -15.78
N ASP A 769 32.21 -10.16 -14.51
CA ASP A 769 31.87 -9.17 -13.46
C ASP A 769 30.37 -8.82 -13.47
N SER A 770 29.52 -9.84 -13.43
CA SER A 770 28.06 -9.75 -13.63
C SER A 770 27.28 -10.56 -12.57
N TYR A 771 26.02 -10.89 -12.83
CA TYR A 771 25.14 -11.54 -11.86
C TYR A 771 24.51 -12.84 -12.39
N VAL A 772 24.07 -13.72 -11.48
CA VAL A 772 23.09 -14.78 -11.78
C VAL A 772 21.95 -14.67 -10.78
N ALA A 773 20.71 -14.66 -11.26
CA ALA A 773 19.53 -14.68 -10.43
C ALA A 773 18.93 -16.09 -10.33
N VAL A 774 18.50 -16.49 -9.13
CA VAL A 774 17.82 -17.76 -8.88
C VAL A 774 16.59 -17.50 -8.03
N GLN A 775 15.42 -17.72 -8.62
CA GLN A 775 14.16 -17.72 -7.91
C GLN A 775 13.87 -19.14 -7.40
N GLY A 776 13.80 -19.28 -6.08
CA GLY A 776 13.48 -20.53 -5.40
C GLY A 776 12.16 -20.45 -4.63
N PRO A 777 11.03 -20.83 -5.26
CA PRO A 777 9.72 -20.94 -4.60
C PRO A 777 9.72 -21.82 -3.34
N PRO A 778 8.68 -21.78 -2.49
CA PRO A 778 8.56 -22.58 -1.29
C PRO A 778 8.79 -24.08 -1.51
N GLY A 779 9.72 -24.65 -0.74
CA GLY A 779 10.02 -26.09 -0.78
C GLY A 779 10.85 -26.56 -1.98
N THR A 780 11.34 -25.66 -2.83
CA THR A 780 12.17 -26.02 -4.00
C THR A 780 13.63 -26.33 -3.69
N GLY A 781 14.06 -26.07 -2.44
CA GLY A 781 15.43 -26.35 -2.01
C GLY A 781 16.44 -25.25 -2.35
N LYS A 782 16.02 -23.99 -2.45
CA LYS A 782 16.90 -22.82 -2.69
C LYS A 782 18.23 -22.87 -1.90
N THR A 783 18.17 -22.99 -0.58
CA THR A 783 19.37 -23.08 0.28
C THR A 783 20.18 -24.37 0.02
N PHE A 784 19.50 -25.48 -0.31
CA PHE A 784 20.16 -26.75 -0.65
C PHE A 784 20.96 -26.66 -1.94
N THR A 785 20.41 -26.00 -2.96
CA THR A 785 21.05 -25.74 -4.26
C THR A 785 22.19 -24.75 -4.10
N GLY A 786 21.94 -23.59 -3.49
CA GLY A 786 22.95 -22.55 -3.25
C GLY A 786 24.14 -23.06 -2.45
N ALA A 787 23.91 -23.81 -1.37
CA ALA A 787 24.98 -24.38 -0.56
C ALA A 787 25.91 -25.34 -1.33
N ARG A 788 25.37 -26.11 -2.28
CA ARG A 788 26.17 -27.02 -3.12
C ARG A 788 26.94 -26.28 -4.19
N VAL A 789 26.35 -25.25 -4.80
CA VAL A 789 27.07 -24.35 -5.72
C VAL A 789 28.26 -23.70 -5.00
N VAL A 790 28.02 -23.09 -3.82
CA VAL A 790 29.07 -22.47 -3.00
C VAL A 790 30.16 -23.48 -2.65
N LYS A 791 29.79 -24.69 -2.18
CA LYS A 791 30.76 -25.75 -1.87
C LYS A 791 31.63 -26.09 -3.08
N THR A 792 31.03 -26.34 -4.25
CA THR A 792 31.75 -26.70 -5.47
C THR A 792 32.74 -25.60 -5.87
N LEU A 793 32.31 -24.34 -5.83
CA LEU A 793 33.16 -23.19 -6.17
C LEU A 793 34.35 -23.04 -5.20
N VAL A 794 34.16 -23.26 -3.90
CA VAL A 794 35.25 -23.20 -2.92
C VAL A 794 36.20 -24.38 -3.09
N GLU A 795 35.70 -25.62 -3.12
CA GLU A 795 36.55 -26.81 -3.13
C GLU A 795 37.31 -27.01 -4.45
N GLN A 796 36.66 -26.73 -5.58
CA GLN A 796 37.20 -27.05 -6.91
C GLN A 796 37.85 -25.84 -7.59
N HIS A 797 37.44 -24.62 -7.24
CA HIS A 797 37.93 -23.39 -7.86
C HIS A 797 38.62 -22.44 -6.89
N HIS A 798 38.66 -22.77 -5.59
CA HIS A 798 39.31 -21.97 -4.54
C HIS A 798 38.76 -20.55 -4.42
N TRP A 799 37.47 -20.37 -4.72
CA TRP A 799 36.81 -19.07 -4.66
C TRP A 799 36.65 -18.59 -3.21
N ARG A 800 36.77 -17.27 -3.04
CA ARG A 800 36.42 -16.57 -1.80
C ARG A 800 35.02 -16.02 -1.95
N ILE A 801 34.12 -16.50 -1.10
CA ILE A 801 32.67 -16.26 -1.23
C ILE A 801 32.15 -15.54 0.00
N GLY A 802 31.39 -14.46 -0.22
CA GLY A 802 30.60 -13.82 0.83
C GLY A 802 29.15 -14.32 0.85
N VAL A 803 28.55 -14.41 2.02
CA VAL A 803 27.11 -14.65 2.20
C VAL A 803 26.49 -13.50 2.99
N VAL A 804 25.55 -12.80 2.37
CA VAL A 804 24.81 -11.67 2.95
C VAL A 804 23.30 -11.92 2.86
N ALA A 805 22.57 -11.46 3.87
CA ALA A 805 21.10 -11.41 3.88
C ALA A 805 20.62 -10.33 4.87
N GLN A 806 19.31 -10.08 4.93
CA GLN A 806 18.72 -9.11 5.85
C GLN A 806 18.87 -9.49 7.34
N SER A 807 18.97 -10.78 7.68
CA SER A 807 19.03 -11.23 9.07
C SER A 807 20.15 -12.25 9.32
N HIS A 808 20.68 -12.23 10.54
CA HIS A 808 21.68 -13.21 10.98
C HIS A 808 21.19 -14.65 10.85
N ALA A 809 19.91 -14.92 11.12
CA ALA A 809 19.35 -16.27 11.04
C ALA A 809 19.41 -16.84 9.62
N VAL A 810 19.15 -16.03 8.60
CA VAL A 810 19.22 -16.44 7.18
C VAL A 810 20.67 -16.72 6.79
N ILE A 811 21.61 -15.83 7.15
CA ILE A 811 23.04 -16.02 6.90
C ILE A 811 23.52 -17.34 7.52
N GLU A 812 23.22 -17.55 8.81
CA GLU A 812 23.61 -18.75 9.55
C GLU A 812 22.99 -20.02 8.94
N ASN A 813 21.76 -19.96 8.44
CA ASN A 813 21.12 -21.09 7.76
C ASN A 813 21.89 -21.50 6.48
N MET A 814 22.31 -20.54 5.66
CA MET A 814 23.13 -20.81 4.49
C MET A 814 24.50 -21.38 4.86
N LEU A 815 25.19 -20.82 5.86
CA LEU A 815 26.49 -21.33 6.32
C LEU A 815 26.38 -22.79 6.83
N ARG A 816 25.34 -23.11 7.61
CA ARG A 816 25.04 -24.49 8.03
C ARG A 816 24.75 -25.38 6.83
N GLY A 817 24.04 -24.86 5.83
CA GLY A 817 23.77 -25.56 4.57
C GLY A 817 25.05 -25.95 3.84
N VAL A 818 26.01 -25.03 3.74
CA VAL A 818 27.31 -25.24 3.09
C VAL A 818 28.14 -26.30 3.84
N ILE A 819 28.23 -26.20 5.16
CA ILE A 819 28.92 -27.22 6.00
C ILE A 819 28.24 -28.58 5.88
N LYS A 820 26.89 -28.61 5.90
CA LYS A 820 26.11 -29.85 5.72
C LYS A 820 26.29 -30.47 4.33
N ALA A 821 26.58 -29.66 3.31
CA ALA A 821 26.94 -30.15 1.98
C ALA A 821 28.34 -30.81 1.94
N GLY A 822 29.14 -30.61 3.00
CA GLY A 822 30.42 -31.26 3.23
C GLY A 822 31.63 -30.33 3.17
N LEU A 823 31.44 -29.00 3.10
CA LEU A 823 32.56 -28.06 3.17
C LEU A 823 33.18 -28.07 4.57
N ASP A 824 34.51 -27.97 4.65
CA ASP A 824 35.25 -27.92 5.91
C ASP A 824 34.83 -26.69 6.75
N PRO A 825 34.36 -26.87 8.00
CA PRO A 825 34.11 -25.80 8.96
C PRO A 825 35.23 -24.75 9.10
N ASP A 826 36.49 -25.15 8.95
CA ASP A 826 37.65 -24.28 9.18
C ASP A 826 37.80 -23.20 8.09
N VAL A 827 37.23 -23.41 6.91
CA VAL A 827 37.21 -22.41 5.82
C VAL A 827 35.93 -21.57 5.81
N VAL A 828 35.08 -21.72 6.83
CA VAL A 828 33.86 -20.93 7.01
C VAL A 828 34.03 -20.00 8.21
N GLY A 829 33.82 -18.70 8.03
CA GLY A 829 34.03 -17.68 9.06
C GLY A 829 32.85 -16.72 9.23
N LYS A 830 32.50 -16.38 10.46
CA LYS A 830 31.47 -15.35 10.77
C LYS A 830 31.66 -14.79 12.18
N LYS A 831 31.33 -13.51 12.35
CA LYS A 831 31.29 -12.86 13.67
C LYS A 831 30.11 -13.31 14.54
N GLU A 832 30.40 -13.71 15.78
CA GLU A 832 29.39 -14.09 16.78
C GLU A 832 29.03 -12.99 17.79
N GLY A 833 27.84 -13.17 18.39
CA GLY A 833 27.46 -12.54 19.65
C GLY A 833 27.89 -13.45 20.81
N ARG A 834 28.89 -13.03 21.58
CA ARG A 834 29.55 -13.77 22.69
C ARG A 834 28.72 -14.91 23.32
N GLY A 835 29.19 -16.16 23.19
CA GLY A 835 28.73 -17.30 24.00
C GLY A 835 27.86 -18.36 23.31
N ARG A 836 27.89 -18.48 21.97
CA ARG A 836 27.17 -19.54 21.22
C ARG A 836 28.14 -20.58 20.66
N ASP A 837 27.73 -21.85 20.66
CA ASP A 837 28.47 -22.96 20.03
C ASP A 837 28.05 -23.06 18.56
N THR A 838 28.98 -22.81 17.64
CA THR A 838 28.73 -22.75 16.19
C THR A 838 29.71 -23.61 15.41
N PRO A 839 29.29 -24.19 14.27
CA PRO A 839 30.13 -25.08 13.47
C PRO A 839 31.05 -24.33 12.49
N TRP A 840 31.40 -23.06 12.75
CA TRP A 840 32.27 -22.23 11.89
C TRP A 840 33.27 -21.45 12.74
N THR A 841 34.30 -20.90 12.11
CA THR A 841 35.32 -20.06 12.75
C THR A 841 34.70 -18.74 13.22
N ASP A 842 34.78 -18.44 14.52
CA ASP A 842 34.37 -17.16 15.08
C ASP A 842 35.37 -16.06 14.71
N LEU A 843 34.88 -14.98 14.10
CA LEU A 843 35.70 -13.85 13.65
C LEU A 843 35.36 -12.58 14.44
N GLU A 844 36.35 -11.88 15.00
CA GLU A 844 36.11 -10.49 15.41
C GLU A 844 36.06 -9.58 14.19
N SER A 845 35.49 -8.38 14.36
CA SER A 845 35.38 -7.38 13.28
C SER A 845 36.70 -7.02 12.59
N LYS A 846 37.82 -7.18 13.27
CA LYS A 846 39.17 -6.89 12.74
C LYS A 846 39.81 -8.09 12.04
N ASP A 847 39.25 -9.28 12.18
CA ASP A 847 39.86 -10.54 11.75
C ASP A 847 39.49 -10.91 10.30
N TYR A 848 38.45 -10.29 9.73
CA TYR A 848 37.96 -10.54 8.37
C TYR A 848 39.07 -10.40 7.30
N PRO A 849 39.84 -9.28 7.23
CA PRO A 849 40.90 -9.15 6.23
C PRO A 849 41.93 -10.27 6.33
N GLY A 850 42.40 -10.57 7.56
CA GLY A 850 43.39 -11.62 7.78
C GLY A 850 42.86 -13.03 7.47
N PHE A 851 41.56 -13.28 7.63
CA PHE A 851 40.95 -14.56 7.24
C PHE A 851 40.90 -14.71 5.71
N LEU A 852 40.54 -13.66 4.98
CA LEU A 852 40.54 -13.64 3.52
C LEU A 852 41.95 -13.83 2.93
N GLU A 853 42.96 -13.17 3.51
CA GLU A 853 44.36 -13.32 3.11
C GLU A 853 44.88 -14.75 3.32
N ARG A 854 44.58 -15.37 4.49
CA ARG A 854 45.00 -16.76 4.78
C ARG A 854 44.34 -17.79 3.87
N SER A 855 43.22 -17.44 3.25
CA SER A 855 42.44 -18.33 2.40
C SER A 855 42.80 -18.20 0.92
N GLU A 856 43.83 -17.41 0.58
CA GLU A 856 44.33 -17.25 -0.77
C GLU A 856 44.85 -18.60 -1.31
N GLY A 857 44.24 -19.09 -2.39
CA GLY A 857 44.57 -20.37 -3.03
C GLY A 857 43.89 -21.61 -2.43
N THR A 858 43.18 -21.50 -1.31
CA THR A 858 42.32 -22.59 -0.79
C THR A 858 40.83 -22.29 -0.92
N GLY A 859 40.45 -21.00 -1.02
CA GLY A 859 39.07 -20.55 -0.99
C GLY A 859 38.51 -20.47 0.44
N CYS A 860 37.40 -19.76 0.61
CA CYS A 860 36.69 -19.65 1.89
C CYS A 860 35.26 -19.12 1.74
N VAL A 861 34.48 -19.23 2.81
CA VAL A 861 33.15 -18.61 2.92
C VAL A 861 33.13 -17.69 4.14
N ILE A 862 32.74 -16.43 3.96
CA ILE A 862 32.50 -15.49 5.06
C ILE A 862 31.03 -15.08 5.14
N GLY A 863 30.45 -15.07 6.33
CA GLY A 863 29.09 -14.57 6.58
C GLY A 863 29.09 -13.19 7.24
N GLY A 864 28.18 -12.32 6.81
CA GLY A 864 28.07 -10.96 7.35
C GLY A 864 26.76 -10.27 6.97
N THR A 865 26.44 -9.18 7.66
CA THR A 865 25.32 -8.29 7.30
C THR A 865 25.73 -7.33 6.19
N SER A 866 24.78 -6.58 5.62
CA SER A 866 25.09 -5.53 4.63
C SER A 866 26.12 -4.52 5.15
N TRP A 867 26.12 -4.27 6.45
CA TRP A 867 27.10 -3.38 7.08
C TRP A 867 28.53 -3.94 7.06
N ASP A 868 28.70 -5.26 7.11
CA ASP A 868 30.02 -5.88 7.03
C ASP A 868 30.59 -5.81 5.60
N PHE A 869 29.77 -6.07 4.59
CA PHE A 869 30.19 -6.07 3.18
C PHE A 869 30.26 -4.67 2.55
N ALA A 870 29.51 -3.69 3.07
CA ALA A 870 29.68 -2.29 2.70
C ALA A 870 30.87 -1.62 3.40
N ASN A 871 31.50 -2.29 4.39
CA ASN A 871 32.63 -1.75 5.13
C ASN A 871 33.95 -2.22 4.53
N THR A 872 34.58 -1.33 3.75
CA THR A 872 35.85 -1.58 3.06
C THR A 872 37.03 -1.85 3.99
N ASP A 873 36.96 -1.46 5.27
CA ASP A 873 37.96 -1.79 6.29
C ASP A 873 37.89 -3.28 6.70
N ARG A 874 36.76 -3.97 6.44
CA ARG A 874 36.55 -5.38 6.78
C ARG A 874 36.66 -6.29 5.58
N VAL A 875 35.95 -5.94 4.52
CA VAL A 875 35.94 -6.67 3.25
C VAL A 875 36.42 -5.70 2.18
N PRO A 876 37.70 -5.77 1.79
CA PRO A 876 38.24 -4.86 0.78
C PRO A 876 37.48 -4.96 -0.56
N PRO A 877 37.35 -3.87 -1.33
CA PRO A 877 36.65 -3.89 -2.62
C PRO A 877 37.20 -4.96 -3.57
N GLY A 878 36.31 -5.75 -4.18
CA GLY A 878 36.66 -6.81 -5.13
C GLY A 878 37.53 -7.94 -4.54
N SER A 879 37.58 -8.08 -3.21
CA SER A 879 38.36 -9.14 -2.53
C SER A 879 37.68 -10.52 -2.61
N LEU A 880 36.38 -10.55 -2.92
CA LEU A 880 35.60 -11.76 -3.11
C LEU A 880 35.37 -12.03 -4.60
N ASP A 881 35.42 -13.31 -4.97
CA ASP A 881 35.09 -13.75 -6.33
C ASP A 881 33.57 -13.73 -6.54
N LEU A 882 32.81 -14.04 -5.48
CA LEU A 882 31.35 -14.09 -5.49
C LEU A 882 30.76 -13.54 -4.17
N LEU A 883 29.69 -12.76 -4.27
CA LEU A 883 28.79 -12.46 -3.15
C LEU A 883 27.43 -13.12 -3.38
N VAL A 884 27.04 -14.02 -2.48
CA VAL A 884 25.72 -14.64 -2.44
C VAL A 884 24.80 -13.77 -1.60
N ILE A 885 23.76 -13.23 -2.22
CA ILE A 885 22.69 -12.51 -1.54
C ILE A 885 21.54 -13.50 -1.34
N ASP A 886 21.42 -14.05 -0.13
CA ASP A 886 20.30 -14.94 0.23
C ASP A 886 19.09 -14.14 0.69
N GLU A 887 17.90 -14.67 0.40
CA GLU A 887 16.63 -13.94 0.42
C GLU A 887 16.67 -12.62 -0.35
N ALA A 888 17.28 -12.63 -1.55
CA ALA A 888 17.35 -11.49 -2.46
C ALA A 888 15.98 -10.94 -2.90
N GLY A 889 14.88 -11.69 -2.68
CA GLY A 889 13.51 -11.21 -2.86
C GLY A 889 13.08 -10.18 -1.80
N GLN A 890 13.83 -10.05 -0.71
CA GLN A 890 13.66 -9.07 0.36
C GLN A 890 14.79 -8.05 0.40
N PHE A 891 15.75 -8.07 -0.52
CA PHE A 891 16.97 -7.27 -0.43
C PHE A 891 16.97 -6.12 -1.45
N ALA A 892 16.74 -4.88 -0.99
CA ALA A 892 16.60 -3.68 -1.83
C ALA A 892 17.75 -3.48 -2.83
N LEU A 893 17.45 -2.86 -3.97
CA LEU A 893 18.45 -2.42 -4.94
C LEU A 893 19.49 -1.49 -4.29
N ALA A 894 19.08 -0.52 -3.46
CA ALA A 894 20.03 0.36 -2.75
C ALA A 894 21.05 -0.43 -1.90
N ASN A 895 20.57 -1.41 -1.13
CA ASN A 895 21.45 -2.27 -0.34
C ASN A 895 22.30 -3.19 -1.23
N THR A 896 21.76 -3.65 -2.36
CA THR A 896 22.49 -4.46 -3.35
C THR A 896 23.66 -3.67 -3.94
N ILE A 897 23.44 -2.41 -4.32
CA ILE A 897 24.49 -1.48 -4.77
C ILE A 897 25.56 -1.37 -3.68
N ALA A 898 25.15 -1.13 -2.43
CA ALA A 898 26.07 -0.90 -1.31
C ALA A 898 27.00 -2.10 -1.02
N VAL A 899 26.50 -3.33 -1.13
CA VAL A 899 27.30 -4.54 -0.85
C VAL A 899 28.04 -5.06 -2.09
N SER A 900 27.61 -4.68 -3.30
CA SER A 900 28.20 -5.18 -4.55
C SER A 900 29.69 -4.90 -4.66
N VAL A 901 30.19 -3.82 -4.05
CA VAL A 901 31.61 -3.43 -4.07
C VAL A 901 32.55 -4.50 -3.51
N ALA A 902 32.05 -5.39 -2.65
CA ALA A 902 32.85 -6.42 -1.99
C ALA A 902 33.28 -7.54 -2.96
N ALA A 903 32.54 -7.76 -4.06
CA ALA A 903 32.74 -8.89 -4.96
C ALA A 903 32.72 -8.49 -6.44
N ARG A 904 33.26 -9.38 -7.27
CA ARG A 904 33.19 -9.25 -8.73
C ARG A 904 31.84 -9.69 -9.29
N ASN A 905 31.37 -10.84 -8.81
CA ASN A 905 30.12 -11.46 -9.26
C ASN A 905 29.07 -11.52 -8.15
N LEU A 906 27.80 -11.52 -8.53
CA LEU A 906 26.67 -11.66 -7.60
C LEU A 906 25.83 -12.90 -7.91
N LEU A 907 25.47 -13.66 -6.87
CA LEU A 907 24.47 -14.72 -6.95
C LEU A 907 23.26 -14.32 -6.10
N LEU A 908 22.15 -13.98 -6.75
CA LEU A 908 20.90 -13.59 -6.09
C LEU A 908 20.04 -14.83 -5.85
N LEU A 909 19.88 -15.23 -4.59
CA LEU A 909 19.02 -16.35 -4.21
C LEU A 909 17.82 -15.81 -3.44
N GLY A 910 16.60 -16.01 -3.94
CA GLY A 910 15.43 -15.56 -3.19
C GLY A 910 14.12 -15.97 -3.81
N ASP A 911 13.05 -15.35 -3.35
CA ASP A 911 11.75 -15.44 -4.01
C ASP A 911 10.99 -14.11 -3.85
N PRO A 912 10.84 -13.31 -4.91
CA PRO A 912 10.16 -12.02 -4.83
C PRO A 912 8.64 -12.18 -4.64
N GLN A 913 8.10 -13.39 -4.82
CA GLN A 913 6.69 -13.71 -4.61
C GLN A 913 6.36 -14.14 -3.16
N GLN A 914 7.36 -14.19 -2.28
CA GLN A 914 7.16 -14.31 -0.83
C GLN A 914 7.14 -12.91 -0.19
N LEU A 915 7.19 -12.81 1.15
CA LEU A 915 7.09 -11.52 1.85
C LEU A 915 8.04 -10.49 1.24
N PRO A 916 7.55 -9.32 0.77
CA PRO A 916 8.38 -8.29 0.18
C PRO A 916 9.20 -7.57 1.26
N GLN A 917 10.17 -6.76 0.81
CA GLN A 917 10.82 -5.80 1.70
C GLN A 917 9.79 -4.80 2.24
N VAL A 918 9.89 -4.48 3.52
CA VAL A 918 9.14 -3.38 4.14
C VAL A 918 9.91 -2.09 3.90
N SER A 919 9.46 -1.31 2.92
CA SER A 919 9.88 0.08 2.69
C SER A 919 8.96 1.01 3.48
N GLN A 920 9.48 2.11 4.03
CA GLN A 920 8.67 3.13 4.71
C GLN A 920 8.69 4.47 3.98
N GLY A 921 9.77 4.78 3.25
CA GLY A 921 9.94 6.03 2.51
C GLY A 921 9.38 5.97 1.10
N THR A 922 9.17 7.14 0.52
CA THR A 922 8.80 7.30 -0.90
C THR A 922 10.03 7.65 -1.72
N HIS A 923 10.24 6.91 -2.81
CA HIS A 923 11.39 7.05 -3.70
C HIS A 923 10.92 7.44 -5.10
N PRO A 924 11.70 8.26 -5.85
CA PRO A 924 11.33 8.70 -7.20
C PRO A 924 11.47 7.57 -8.22
N GLU A 925 12.37 6.63 -7.91
CA GLU A 925 12.65 5.42 -8.68
C GLU A 925 12.42 4.19 -7.77
N PRO A 926 12.14 3.00 -8.32
CA PRO A 926 11.86 1.77 -7.56
C PRO A 926 13.11 1.15 -6.91
N VAL A 927 13.98 1.98 -6.34
CA VAL A 927 15.25 1.57 -5.71
C VAL A 927 15.04 0.84 -4.37
N ASP A 928 13.83 0.91 -3.82
CA ASP A 928 13.38 0.19 -2.64
C ASP A 928 12.83 -1.21 -2.96
N GLU A 929 12.60 -1.53 -4.25
CA GLU A 929 12.32 -2.88 -4.69
C GLU A 929 13.53 -3.80 -4.47
N SER A 930 13.26 -5.09 -4.29
CA SER A 930 14.32 -6.08 -4.16
C SER A 930 14.99 -6.36 -5.50
N ALA A 931 16.30 -6.65 -5.51
CA ALA A 931 17.02 -6.90 -6.76
C ALA A 931 16.40 -8.03 -7.59
N LEU A 932 15.91 -9.08 -6.93
CA LEU A 932 15.23 -10.18 -7.62
C LEU A 932 13.81 -9.78 -8.08
N GLY A 933 13.11 -8.94 -7.33
CA GLY A 933 11.81 -8.37 -7.72
C GLY A 933 11.94 -7.50 -8.97
N TRP A 934 12.93 -6.60 -8.99
CA TRP A 934 13.26 -5.76 -10.14
C TRP A 934 13.51 -6.59 -11.41
N LEU A 935 14.34 -7.64 -11.32
CA LEU A 935 14.62 -8.52 -12.46
C LEU A 935 13.38 -9.29 -12.92
N ALA A 936 12.52 -9.71 -11.99
CA ALA A 936 11.29 -10.44 -12.27
C ALA A 936 10.06 -9.55 -12.56
N ALA A 937 10.17 -8.22 -12.49
CA ALA A 937 9.00 -7.33 -12.55
C ALA A 937 8.11 -7.59 -13.78
N GLY A 938 6.80 -7.69 -13.56
CA GLY A 938 5.84 -8.12 -14.59
C GLY A 938 5.66 -9.63 -14.72
N HIS A 939 6.45 -10.45 -14.00
CA HIS A 939 6.37 -11.91 -14.04
C HIS A 939 6.33 -12.53 -12.63
N GLY A 940 5.49 -13.55 -12.46
CA GLY A 940 5.46 -14.40 -11.26
C GLY A 940 6.69 -15.31 -11.15
N ALA A 941 7.24 -15.72 -12.30
CA ALA A 941 8.42 -16.57 -12.41
C ALA A 941 9.53 -15.88 -13.20
N LEU A 942 10.77 -15.99 -12.72
CA LEU A 942 11.94 -15.35 -13.31
C LEU A 942 12.08 -15.72 -14.81
N PRO A 943 12.31 -14.72 -15.69
CA PRO A 943 12.59 -14.98 -17.09
C PRO A 943 13.89 -15.80 -17.28
N PRO A 944 13.91 -16.82 -18.16
CA PRO A 944 15.03 -17.75 -18.31
C PRO A 944 16.33 -17.08 -18.79
N GLU A 945 16.24 -15.97 -19.52
CA GLU A 945 17.38 -15.18 -19.98
C GLU A 945 18.11 -14.43 -18.84
N ARG A 946 17.42 -14.17 -17.72
CA ARG A 946 17.97 -13.46 -16.55
C ARG A 946 18.42 -14.39 -15.43
N GLY A 947 18.12 -15.68 -15.51
CA GLY A 947 18.50 -16.65 -14.49
C GLY A 947 17.63 -17.89 -14.42
N TYR A 948 17.56 -18.49 -13.23
CA TYR A 948 16.94 -19.79 -13.02
C TYR A 948 15.69 -19.72 -12.12
N PHE A 949 14.58 -20.27 -12.61
CA PHE A 949 13.41 -20.56 -11.78
C PHE A 949 13.44 -22.03 -11.37
N LEU A 950 13.50 -22.31 -10.06
CA LEU A 950 13.47 -23.69 -9.55
C LEU A 950 12.05 -24.24 -9.61
N GLU A 951 11.74 -25.00 -10.67
CA GLU A 951 10.35 -25.35 -10.99
C GLU A 951 9.73 -26.47 -10.11
N ARG A 952 10.53 -27.19 -9.31
CA ARG A 952 10.05 -28.37 -8.54
C ARG A 952 10.09 -28.16 -7.04
N THR A 953 8.94 -28.21 -6.38
CA THR A 953 8.82 -28.23 -4.92
C THR A 953 8.80 -29.65 -4.37
N TRP A 954 9.52 -29.87 -3.27
CA TRP A 954 9.57 -31.12 -2.50
C TRP A 954 8.60 -31.08 -1.30
N ARG A 955 7.92 -29.95 -1.09
CA ARG A 955 7.03 -29.72 0.06
C ARG A 955 5.57 -29.95 -0.24
N MET A 956 5.02 -29.41 -1.31
CA MET A 956 3.56 -29.40 -1.48
C MET A 956 3.10 -30.62 -2.28
N HIS A 957 1.98 -31.22 -1.90
CA HIS A 957 1.25 -32.18 -2.73
C HIS A 957 0.77 -31.50 -4.04
N PRO A 958 0.67 -32.21 -5.19
CA PRO A 958 0.20 -31.63 -6.46
C PRO A 958 -1.06 -30.76 -6.36
N GLU A 959 -2.13 -31.26 -5.74
CA GLU A 959 -3.40 -30.55 -5.55
C GLU A 959 -3.30 -29.30 -4.65
N LEU A 960 -2.31 -29.23 -3.76
CA LEU A 960 -2.01 -28.03 -2.97
C LEU A 960 -1.09 -27.06 -3.75
N CYS A 961 -0.15 -27.60 -4.52
CA CYS A 961 0.81 -26.85 -5.30
C CYS A 961 0.16 -26.09 -6.46
N ALA A 962 -0.82 -26.69 -7.14
CA ALA A 962 -1.48 -26.08 -8.29
C ALA A 962 -2.11 -24.71 -8.00
N PRO A 963 -2.96 -24.52 -6.97
CA PRO A 963 -3.53 -23.20 -6.66
C PRO A 963 -2.47 -22.20 -6.18
N VAL A 964 -1.44 -22.63 -5.44
CA VAL A 964 -0.32 -21.76 -5.05
C VAL A 964 0.49 -21.32 -6.29
N SER A 965 0.72 -22.23 -7.23
CA SER A 965 1.41 -21.94 -8.48
C SER A 965 0.63 -20.96 -9.36
N ALA A 966 -0.69 -21.09 -9.43
CA ALA A 966 -1.54 -20.16 -10.16
C ALA A 966 -1.67 -18.79 -9.47
N LEU A 967 -1.51 -18.73 -8.14
CA LEU A 967 -1.56 -17.49 -7.37
C LEU A 967 -0.31 -16.62 -7.60
N SER A 968 0.87 -17.25 -7.65
CA SER A 968 2.15 -16.53 -7.50
C SER A 968 3.20 -16.85 -8.57
N TYR A 969 3.07 -17.94 -9.31
CA TYR A 969 4.16 -18.47 -10.15
C TYR A 969 3.73 -18.83 -11.57
N GLU A 970 2.65 -18.21 -12.09
CA GLU A 970 2.17 -18.39 -13.48
C GLU A 970 1.90 -19.88 -13.85
N GLY A 971 1.57 -20.72 -12.88
CA GLY A 971 1.40 -22.17 -13.12
C GLY A 971 2.71 -22.94 -13.39
N ARG A 972 3.88 -22.31 -13.24
CA ARG A 972 5.20 -22.93 -13.52
C ARG A 972 5.76 -23.75 -12.35
N LEU A 973 5.29 -23.54 -11.12
CA LEU A 973 5.70 -24.34 -9.96
C LEU A 973 4.98 -25.69 -9.93
N ARG A 974 5.75 -26.77 -9.92
CA ARG A 974 5.25 -28.15 -9.93
C ARG A 974 5.74 -28.93 -8.72
N SER A 975 4.97 -29.94 -8.34
CA SER A 975 5.35 -30.86 -7.27
C SER A 975 6.34 -31.91 -7.77
N GLN A 976 7.30 -32.29 -6.93
CA GLN A 976 8.06 -33.52 -7.16
C GLN A 976 7.21 -34.72 -6.77
N GLU A 977 6.44 -35.22 -7.73
CA GLU A 977 5.39 -36.24 -7.51
C GLU A 977 5.89 -37.51 -6.81
N SER A 978 7.12 -37.97 -7.10
CA SER A 978 7.71 -39.14 -6.46
C SER A 978 7.98 -38.97 -4.96
N VAL A 979 7.95 -37.73 -4.46
CA VAL A 979 8.13 -37.39 -3.05
C VAL A 979 6.82 -36.89 -2.45
N SER A 980 6.29 -35.78 -2.95
CA SER A 980 5.14 -35.15 -2.32
C SER A 980 3.80 -35.81 -2.66
N GLY A 981 3.70 -36.45 -3.83
CA GLY A 981 2.54 -37.25 -4.22
C GLY A 981 2.48 -38.65 -3.57
N ALA A 982 3.58 -39.10 -2.96
CA ALA A 982 3.64 -40.36 -2.22
C ALA A 982 3.12 -40.26 -0.78
N ARG A 983 2.83 -39.04 -0.30
CA ARG A 983 2.29 -38.79 1.04
C ARG A 983 0.83 -39.21 1.12
N THR A 984 0.34 -39.47 2.32
CA THR A 984 -1.09 -39.75 2.54
C THR A 984 -1.57 -39.15 3.86
N LEU A 985 -2.75 -38.54 3.84
CA LEU A 985 -3.51 -38.15 5.04
C LEU A 985 -4.90 -38.76 4.96
N THR A 986 -5.26 -39.59 5.94
CA THR A 986 -6.56 -40.27 5.94
C THR A 986 -7.70 -39.29 6.23
N GLY A 987 -8.73 -39.27 5.38
CA GLY A 987 -9.98 -38.52 5.61
C GLY A 987 -9.96 -37.04 5.22
N VAL A 988 -8.87 -36.55 4.65
CA VAL A 988 -8.73 -35.16 4.17
C VAL A 988 -8.12 -35.20 2.77
N GLU A 989 -8.84 -34.67 1.79
CA GLU A 989 -8.29 -34.51 0.43
C GLU A 989 -7.14 -33.48 0.45
N PRO A 990 -6.10 -33.65 -0.39
CA PRO A 990 -5.05 -32.65 -0.49
C PRO A 990 -5.56 -31.40 -1.22
N GLY A 991 -5.06 -30.22 -0.83
CA GLY A 991 -5.43 -28.96 -1.48
C GLY A 991 -5.69 -27.79 -0.53
N VAL A 992 -6.29 -26.73 -1.08
CA VAL A 992 -6.79 -25.59 -0.32
C VAL A 992 -8.28 -25.80 -0.07
N HIS A 993 -8.72 -25.70 1.19
CA HIS A 993 -10.11 -25.81 1.60
C HIS A 993 -10.60 -24.51 2.21
N THR A 994 -11.82 -24.11 1.89
CA THR A 994 -12.42 -22.90 2.49
C THR A 994 -13.47 -23.28 3.52
N VAL A 995 -13.36 -22.70 4.72
CA VAL A 995 -14.32 -22.82 5.81
C VAL A 995 -14.98 -21.46 6.03
N TYR A 996 -16.28 -21.38 5.74
CA TYR A 996 -17.07 -20.16 5.92
C TYR A 996 -17.62 -20.08 7.34
N VAL A 997 -17.39 -18.96 8.01
CA VAL A 997 -17.92 -18.67 9.35
C VAL A 997 -18.66 -17.35 9.32
N ASP A 998 -19.96 -17.35 9.62
CA ASP A 998 -20.74 -16.11 9.61
C ASP A 998 -20.45 -15.27 10.86
N HIS A 999 -19.85 -14.10 10.67
CA HIS A 999 -19.66 -13.08 11.70
C HIS A 999 -19.65 -11.68 11.07
N ARG A 1000 -19.89 -10.64 11.88
CA ARG A 1000 -20.00 -9.23 11.44
C ARG A 1000 -19.29 -8.30 12.42
N GLY A 1001 -18.59 -7.27 11.93
CA GLY A 1001 -17.99 -6.23 12.76
C GLY A 1001 -16.71 -6.63 13.51
N ASN A 1002 -16.18 -7.84 13.27
CA ASN A 1002 -14.86 -8.27 13.73
C ASN A 1002 -13.77 -7.69 12.80
N ALA A 1003 -12.75 -7.08 13.40
CA ALA A 1003 -11.65 -6.40 12.71
C ALA A 1003 -10.30 -7.12 12.89
N THR A 1004 -9.69 -7.00 14.08
CA THR A 1004 -8.35 -7.57 14.39
C THR A 1004 -8.41 -8.87 15.19
N GLN A 1005 -9.60 -9.30 15.60
CA GLN A 1005 -9.85 -10.59 16.24
C GLN A 1005 -11.29 -11.05 15.94
N SER A 1006 -11.49 -12.36 15.79
CA SER A 1006 -12.77 -13.02 15.56
C SER A 1006 -12.88 -14.24 16.48
N PRO A 1007 -13.70 -14.18 17.55
CA PRO A 1007 -14.01 -15.33 18.39
C PRO A 1007 -14.60 -16.50 17.61
N GLU A 1008 -15.45 -16.22 16.63
CA GLU A 1008 -16.13 -17.22 15.82
C GLU A 1008 -15.13 -18.01 14.97
N GLU A 1009 -14.19 -17.34 14.30
CA GLU A 1009 -13.12 -18.05 13.59
C GLU A 1009 -12.21 -18.82 14.56
N ALA A 1010 -11.90 -18.26 15.73
CA ALA A 1010 -11.07 -18.95 16.71
C ALA A 1010 -11.72 -20.25 17.23
N ASP A 1011 -13.03 -20.24 17.44
CA ASP A 1011 -13.79 -21.42 17.86
C ASP A 1011 -13.89 -22.46 16.71
N GLU A 1012 -14.04 -22.03 15.46
CA GLU A 1012 -14.00 -22.92 14.29
C GLU A 1012 -12.60 -23.53 14.07
N ILE A 1013 -11.53 -22.78 14.36
CA ILE A 1013 -10.16 -23.28 14.30
C ILE A 1013 -9.94 -24.39 15.32
N VAL A 1014 -10.41 -24.22 16.57
CA VAL A 1014 -10.36 -25.28 17.58
C VAL A 1014 -11.13 -26.51 17.10
N THR A 1015 -12.31 -26.31 16.53
CA THR A 1015 -13.16 -27.39 15.99
C THR A 1015 -12.45 -28.14 14.86
N THR A 1016 -11.85 -27.41 13.92
CA THR A 1016 -11.11 -27.98 12.79
C THR A 1016 -9.86 -28.74 13.28
N ALA A 1017 -9.05 -28.14 14.15
CA ALA A 1017 -7.87 -28.78 14.72
C ALA A 1017 -8.22 -30.08 15.47
N THR A 1018 -9.29 -30.06 16.27
CA THR A 1018 -9.76 -31.25 17.01
C THR A 1018 -10.16 -32.40 16.08
N LYS A 1019 -10.78 -32.10 14.94
CA LYS A 1019 -11.16 -33.12 13.93
C LYS A 1019 -9.96 -33.71 13.20
N LEU A 1020 -8.89 -32.93 13.04
CA LEU A 1020 -7.66 -33.34 12.35
C LEU A 1020 -6.75 -34.20 13.23
N LEU A 1021 -6.71 -33.91 14.53
CA LEU A 1021 -5.89 -34.66 15.49
C LEU A 1021 -6.30 -36.14 15.51
N GLY A 1022 -5.31 -37.02 15.48
CA GLY A 1022 -5.52 -38.47 15.43
C GLY A 1022 -5.74 -39.05 14.03
N LEU A 1023 -5.92 -38.23 12.99
CA LEU A 1023 -5.92 -38.72 11.61
C LEU A 1023 -4.54 -39.22 11.21
N HIS A 1024 -4.50 -40.27 10.39
CA HIS A 1024 -3.27 -40.96 10.05
C HIS A 1024 -2.52 -40.28 8.91
N TRP A 1025 -1.26 -39.88 9.17
CA TRP A 1025 -0.34 -39.21 8.26
C TRP A 1025 0.89 -40.08 7.99
N SER A 1026 1.36 -40.09 6.74
CA SER A 1026 2.66 -40.66 6.39
C SER A 1026 3.42 -39.83 5.36
N ASP A 1027 4.74 -39.77 5.52
CA ASP A 1027 5.69 -39.22 4.56
C ASP A 1027 6.85 -40.20 4.34
N PRO A 1028 6.78 -41.04 3.29
CA PRO A 1028 7.80 -42.03 2.99
C PRO A 1028 9.20 -41.44 2.75
N HIS A 1029 9.30 -40.21 2.25
CA HIS A 1029 10.57 -39.58 1.92
C HIS A 1029 11.32 -39.10 3.17
N GLU A 1030 10.59 -38.53 4.13
CA GLU A 1030 11.14 -38.15 5.44
C GLU A 1030 11.28 -39.34 6.40
N LYS A 1031 10.95 -40.56 5.93
CA LYS A 1031 10.90 -41.80 6.74
C LYS A 1031 9.94 -41.67 7.92
N ILE A 1032 8.89 -40.87 7.75
CA ILE A 1032 7.81 -40.74 8.71
C ILE A 1032 6.85 -41.90 8.43
N ALA A 1033 6.92 -42.90 9.30
CA ALA A 1033 5.97 -44.02 9.29
C ALA A 1033 4.56 -43.51 9.60
N ASP A 1034 3.54 -44.26 9.16
CA ASP A 1034 2.15 -43.96 9.45
C ASP A 1034 1.92 -43.72 10.95
N HIS A 1035 1.50 -42.49 11.31
CA HIS A 1035 1.24 -42.08 12.68
C HIS A 1035 0.02 -41.14 12.76
N PRO A 1036 -0.67 -41.11 13.92
CA PRO A 1036 -1.70 -40.11 14.15
C PRO A 1036 -1.10 -38.70 14.20
N LEU A 1037 -1.74 -37.74 13.54
CA LEU A 1037 -1.40 -36.31 13.63
C LEU A 1037 -1.45 -35.85 15.08
N GLY A 1038 -0.35 -35.25 15.51
CA GLY A 1038 -0.21 -34.57 16.80
C GLY A 1038 -0.29 -33.04 16.65
N GLU A 1039 -0.19 -32.35 17.78
CA GLU A 1039 -0.28 -30.88 17.83
C GLU A 1039 0.85 -30.19 17.03
N SER A 1040 2.03 -30.80 16.94
CA SER A 1040 3.16 -30.29 16.15
C SER A 1040 2.97 -30.40 14.63
N ASP A 1041 1.98 -31.17 14.18
CA ASP A 1041 1.69 -31.39 12.76
C ASP A 1041 0.66 -30.40 12.19
N ILE A 1042 0.21 -29.46 13.03
CA ILE A 1042 -0.76 -28.41 12.67
C ILE A 1042 -0.13 -27.05 12.97
N LEU A 1043 -0.17 -26.14 12.00
CA LEU A 1043 0.16 -24.73 12.21
C LEU A 1043 -1.07 -23.87 12.03
N VAL A 1044 -1.23 -22.84 12.86
CA VAL A 1044 -2.28 -21.84 12.70
C VAL A 1044 -1.70 -20.47 12.40
N VAL A 1045 -2.09 -19.90 11.26
CA VAL A 1045 -1.63 -18.60 10.78
C VAL A 1045 -2.77 -17.59 10.89
N ALA A 1046 -2.49 -16.40 11.45
CA ALA A 1046 -3.43 -15.29 11.48
C ALA A 1046 -2.73 -13.97 11.15
N PRO A 1047 -3.39 -13.02 10.46
CA PRO A 1047 -2.80 -11.75 10.03
C PRO A 1047 -2.54 -10.76 11.18
N TYR A 1048 -3.26 -10.91 12.31
CA TYR A 1048 -3.19 -9.99 13.44
C TYR A 1048 -2.73 -10.67 14.72
N ASN A 1049 -1.83 -10.03 15.45
CA ASN A 1049 -1.35 -10.52 16.76
C ASN A 1049 -2.47 -10.65 17.81
N ALA A 1050 -3.52 -9.83 17.73
CA ALA A 1050 -4.68 -9.96 18.60
C ALA A 1050 -5.45 -11.27 18.35
N GLN A 1051 -5.64 -11.63 17.07
CA GLN A 1051 -6.22 -12.92 16.71
C GLN A 1051 -5.31 -14.09 17.10
N VAL A 1052 -4.00 -13.99 16.91
CA VAL A 1052 -3.03 -15.00 17.38
C VAL A 1052 -3.23 -15.27 18.88
N ALA A 1053 -3.23 -14.22 19.70
CA ALA A 1053 -3.41 -14.37 21.15
C ALA A 1053 -4.78 -14.95 21.53
N LEU A 1054 -5.84 -14.62 20.78
CA LEU A 1054 -7.18 -15.17 20.99
C LEU A 1054 -7.24 -16.67 20.67
N ILE A 1055 -6.68 -17.07 19.52
CA ILE A 1055 -6.60 -18.47 19.09
C ILE A 1055 -5.76 -19.29 20.07
N GLU A 1056 -4.57 -18.81 20.46
CA GLU A 1056 -3.73 -19.47 21.47
C GLU A 1056 -4.50 -19.71 22.77
N ARG A 1057 -5.26 -18.71 23.23
CA ARG A 1057 -6.11 -18.84 24.42
C ARG A 1057 -7.20 -19.89 24.24
N ARG A 1058 -7.86 -19.94 23.08
CA ARG A 1058 -8.94 -20.89 22.78
C ARG A 1058 -8.41 -22.32 22.67
N LEU A 1059 -7.30 -22.52 21.98
CA LEU A 1059 -6.61 -23.82 21.87
C LEU A 1059 -6.14 -24.31 23.23
N ALA A 1060 -5.49 -23.46 24.03
CA ALA A 1060 -5.05 -23.82 25.38
C ALA A 1060 -6.24 -24.21 26.29
N ALA A 1061 -7.36 -23.51 26.19
CA ALA A 1061 -8.58 -23.84 26.94
C ALA A 1061 -9.19 -25.19 26.52
N ALA A 1062 -9.01 -25.59 25.26
CA ALA A 1062 -9.40 -26.89 24.72
C ALA A 1062 -8.35 -28.01 24.98
N GLY A 1063 -7.23 -27.70 25.64
CA GLY A 1063 -6.14 -28.65 25.90
C GLY A 1063 -5.18 -28.86 24.73
N LEU A 1064 -5.19 -27.98 23.72
CA LEU A 1064 -4.39 -28.03 22.48
C LEU A 1064 -3.29 -26.96 22.44
N GLY A 1065 -2.68 -26.67 23.60
CA GLY A 1065 -1.72 -25.57 23.75
C GLY A 1065 -0.35 -25.78 23.09
N GLY A 1066 -0.08 -26.96 22.55
CA GLY A 1066 1.13 -27.30 21.80
C GLY A 1066 1.03 -26.99 20.30
N ILE A 1067 -0.15 -26.65 19.78
CA ILE A 1067 -0.30 -26.17 18.39
C ILE A 1067 0.32 -24.77 18.27
N GLU A 1068 1.25 -24.62 17.34
CA GLU A 1068 1.90 -23.32 17.12
C GLU A 1068 0.97 -22.35 16.37
N VAL A 1069 0.77 -21.17 16.95
CA VAL A 1069 0.01 -20.06 16.36
C VAL A 1069 0.94 -18.87 16.10
N GLY A 1070 0.72 -18.15 15.02
CA GLY A 1070 1.59 -17.03 14.65
C GLY A 1070 1.11 -16.22 13.45
N THR A 1071 1.78 -15.09 13.23
CA THR A 1071 1.67 -14.37 11.96
C THR A 1071 2.49 -15.06 10.87
N VAL A 1072 2.23 -14.69 9.62
CA VAL A 1072 2.96 -15.20 8.44
C VAL A 1072 4.48 -15.10 8.61
N ASP A 1073 4.96 -13.99 9.19
CA ASP A 1073 6.37 -13.70 9.42
C ASP A 1073 7.03 -14.71 10.38
N LYS A 1074 6.31 -15.21 11.41
CA LYS A 1074 6.83 -16.18 12.39
C LYS A 1074 7.11 -17.55 11.77
N PHE A 1075 6.38 -17.92 10.72
CA PHE A 1075 6.46 -19.24 10.10
C PHE A 1075 7.34 -19.29 8.85
N GLN A 1076 8.13 -18.24 8.58
CA GLN A 1076 9.07 -18.29 7.47
C GLN A 1076 10.06 -19.45 7.64
N GLY A 1077 10.14 -20.32 6.64
CA GLY A 1077 10.97 -21.53 6.65
C GLY A 1077 10.38 -22.73 7.42
N ARG A 1078 9.24 -22.58 8.11
CA ARG A 1078 8.52 -23.68 8.77
C ARG A 1078 7.60 -24.40 7.78
N GLU A 1079 7.16 -25.61 8.14
CA GLU A 1079 6.22 -26.41 7.36
C GLU A 1079 5.53 -27.45 8.27
N ALA A 1080 4.32 -27.87 7.88
CA ALA A 1080 3.56 -28.89 8.60
C ALA A 1080 2.63 -29.66 7.64
N PRO A 1081 2.19 -30.89 7.98
CA PRO A 1081 1.17 -31.61 7.21
C PRO A 1081 -0.06 -30.75 6.90
N VAL A 1082 -0.60 -30.06 7.91
CA VAL A 1082 -1.79 -29.21 7.78
C VAL A 1082 -1.54 -27.80 8.30
N VAL A 1083 -2.08 -26.81 7.60
CA VAL A 1083 -2.08 -25.41 8.02
C VAL A 1083 -3.50 -24.88 8.06
N ILE A 1084 -3.84 -24.11 9.08
CA ILE A 1084 -5.12 -23.41 9.20
C ILE A 1084 -4.84 -21.90 9.16
N VAL A 1085 -5.52 -21.17 8.27
CA VAL A 1085 -5.34 -19.73 8.06
C VAL A 1085 -6.62 -19.01 8.45
N SER A 1086 -6.56 -18.14 9.46
CA SER A 1086 -7.65 -17.25 9.87
C SER A 1086 -7.60 -15.96 9.07
N MET A 1087 -8.71 -15.56 8.43
CA MET A 1087 -8.80 -14.25 7.77
C MET A 1087 -9.20 -13.13 8.73
N THR A 1088 -9.77 -13.48 9.88
CA THR A 1088 -10.10 -12.62 11.03
C THR A 1088 -11.20 -11.58 10.80
N ALA A 1089 -11.06 -10.74 9.76
CA ALA A 1089 -11.96 -9.63 9.51
C ALA A 1089 -13.28 -10.12 8.89
N SER A 1090 -14.39 -9.45 9.22
CA SER A 1090 -15.71 -9.85 8.73
C SER A 1090 -15.99 -9.34 7.32
N ALA A 1091 -15.65 -8.09 7.05
CA ALA A 1091 -15.95 -7.38 5.81
C ALA A 1091 -14.88 -6.33 5.49
N VAL A 1092 -14.93 -5.74 4.30
CA VAL A 1092 -13.94 -4.76 3.81
C VAL A 1092 -13.79 -3.55 4.74
N GLU A 1093 -14.89 -3.07 5.29
CA GLU A 1093 -14.96 -1.91 6.19
C GLU A 1093 -14.34 -2.17 7.57
N ASP A 1094 -14.17 -3.44 7.94
CA ASP A 1094 -13.61 -3.85 9.23
C ASP A 1094 -12.08 -4.01 9.18
N VAL A 1095 -11.44 -3.87 8.01
CA VAL A 1095 -9.99 -4.12 7.84
C VAL A 1095 -9.17 -2.85 8.10
N PRO A 1096 -8.50 -2.70 9.26
CA PRO A 1096 -7.90 -1.42 9.66
C PRO A 1096 -6.70 -1.00 8.81
N ARG A 1097 -6.02 -1.99 8.21
CA ARG A 1097 -4.83 -1.80 7.37
C ARG A 1097 -5.14 -1.83 5.87
N GLY A 1098 -6.42 -1.79 5.50
CA GLY A 1098 -6.89 -1.95 4.13
C GLY A 1098 -6.83 -3.39 3.63
N MET A 1099 -7.61 -3.69 2.58
CA MET A 1099 -7.71 -5.05 2.03
C MET A 1099 -6.43 -5.54 1.36
N SER A 1100 -5.61 -4.65 0.80
CA SER A 1100 -4.32 -5.01 0.20
C SER A 1100 -3.35 -5.64 1.19
N PHE A 1101 -3.43 -5.27 2.48
CA PHE A 1101 -2.67 -5.96 3.53
C PHE A 1101 -3.14 -7.41 3.72
N LEU A 1102 -4.46 -7.63 3.78
CA LEU A 1102 -5.05 -8.92 4.13
C LEU A 1102 -5.05 -9.90 2.96
N LEU A 1103 -5.29 -9.41 1.73
CA LEU A 1103 -5.34 -10.20 0.50
C LEU A 1103 -4.02 -10.18 -0.28
N SER A 1104 -2.94 -9.67 0.32
CA SER A 1104 -1.61 -9.67 -0.29
C SER A 1104 -1.24 -11.07 -0.80
N ARG A 1105 -0.99 -11.18 -2.12
CA ARG A 1105 -0.59 -12.44 -2.78
C ARG A 1105 0.63 -13.06 -2.10
N ASN A 1106 1.62 -12.23 -1.77
CA ASN A 1106 2.85 -12.64 -1.10
C ASN A 1106 2.58 -13.28 0.28
N ARG A 1107 1.69 -12.69 1.08
CA ARG A 1107 1.34 -13.23 2.42
C ARG A 1107 0.53 -14.52 2.32
N LEU A 1108 -0.44 -14.56 1.40
CA LEU A 1108 -1.26 -15.75 1.16
C LEU A 1108 -0.41 -16.92 0.63
N ASN A 1109 0.46 -16.64 -0.34
CA ASN A 1109 1.44 -17.61 -0.85
C ASN A 1109 2.27 -18.19 0.30
N VAL A 1110 2.83 -17.33 1.16
CA VAL A 1110 3.60 -17.80 2.31
C VAL A 1110 2.75 -18.58 3.29
N ALA A 1111 1.53 -18.15 3.62
CA ALA A 1111 0.67 -18.84 4.58
C ALA A 1111 0.25 -20.24 4.11
N VAL A 1112 -0.24 -20.35 2.87
CA VAL A 1112 -0.74 -21.61 2.29
C VAL A 1112 0.40 -22.58 1.99
N SER A 1113 1.53 -22.10 1.48
CA SER A 1113 2.69 -22.94 1.12
C SER A 1113 3.50 -23.48 2.32
N ARG A 1114 3.05 -23.24 3.56
CA ARG A 1114 3.57 -23.95 4.75
C ARG A 1114 2.98 -25.35 4.87
N ALA A 1115 1.84 -25.63 4.24
CA ALA A 1115 1.24 -26.97 4.26
C ALA A 1115 2.00 -27.93 3.35
N LYS A 1116 2.12 -29.19 3.78
CA LYS A 1116 2.58 -30.29 2.92
C LYS A 1116 1.42 -30.95 2.18
N TRP A 1117 0.25 -31.06 2.83
CA TRP A 1117 -0.92 -31.76 2.32
C TRP A 1117 -2.12 -30.85 2.10
N ALA A 1118 -2.59 -30.17 3.14
CA ALA A 1118 -3.82 -29.37 3.09
C ALA A 1118 -3.71 -28.04 3.83
N ALA A 1119 -4.35 -27.01 3.29
CA ALA A 1119 -4.49 -25.69 3.92
C ALA A 1119 -5.97 -25.34 4.09
N PHE A 1120 -6.41 -25.00 5.30
CA PHE A 1120 -7.78 -24.60 5.60
C PHE A 1120 -7.86 -23.08 5.78
N VAL A 1121 -8.52 -22.37 4.86
CA VAL A 1121 -8.75 -20.93 4.95
C VAL A 1121 -10.11 -20.68 5.61
N VAL A 1122 -10.09 -20.19 6.85
CA VAL A 1122 -11.26 -19.84 7.66
C VAL A 1122 -11.58 -18.36 7.44
N ARG A 1123 -12.79 -18.04 6.98
CA ARG A 1123 -13.18 -16.66 6.66
C ARG A 1123 -14.68 -16.40 6.77
N SER A 1124 -15.03 -15.13 6.95
CA SER A 1124 -16.40 -14.66 6.72
C SER A 1124 -16.82 -14.72 5.24
N THR A 1125 -18.12 -14.97 5.03
CA THR A 1125 -18.77 -14.85 3.72
C THR A 1125 -18.74 -13.41 3.21
N ALA A 1126 -18.92 -12.43 4.09
CA ALA A 1126 -18.95 -11.01 3.76
C ALA A 1126 -17.59 -10.44 3.33
N LEU A 1127 -16.48 -11.11 3.69
CA LEU A 1127 -15.11 -10.64 3.39
C LEU A 1127 -14.85 -10.44 1.89
N THR A 1128 -15.52 -11.22 1.03
CA THR A 1128 -15.38 -11.15 -0.43
C THR A 1128 -16.61 -10.52 -1.11
N GLN A 1129 -17.55 -9.96 -0.35
CA GLN A 1129 -18.81 -9.42 -0.88
C GLN A 1129 -18.76 -7.90 -1.12
N TYR A 1130 -17.73 -7.43 -1.80
CA TYR A 1130 -17.58 -6.01 -2.14
C TYR A 1130 -16.95 -5.84 -3.53
N VAL A 1131 -16.96 -4.62 -4.05
CA VAL A 1131 -16.22 -4.26 -5.26
C VAL A 1131 -15.09 -3.32 -4.86
N PRO A 1132 -13.83 -3.67 -5.15
CA PRO A 1132 -12.70 -2.79 -4.89
C PRO A 1132 -12.79 -1.48 -5.68
N THR A 1133 -12.13 -0.44 -5.18
CA THR A 1133 -12.08 0.87 -5.85
C THR A 1133 -10.96 0.97 -6.89
N THR A 1134 -9.91 0.15 -6.75
CA THR A 1134 -8.74 0.15 -7.65
C THR A 1134 -8.57 -1.19 -8.40
N PRO A 1135 -8.02 -1.17 -9.63
CA PRO A 1135 -7.69 -2.38 -10.39
C PRO A 1135 -6.84 -3.39 -9.63
N GLU A 1136 -5.80 -2.92 -8.93
CA GLU A 1136 -4.85 -3.77 -8.22
C GLU A 1136 -5.58 -4.55 -7.13
N SER A 1137 -6.44 -3.88 -6.36
CA SER A 1137 -7.25 -4.54 -5.34
C SER A 1137 -8.33 -5.47 -5.94
N LEU A 1138 -8.79 -5.22 -7.16
CA LEU A 1138 -9.64 -6.17 -7.90
C LEU A 1138 -8.86 -7.44 -8.25
N MET A 1139 -7.63 -7.31 -8.74
CA MET A 1139 -6.76 -8.44 -9.04
C MET A 1139 -6.39 -9.25 -7.78
N GLU A 1140 -6.17 -8.58 -6.64
CA GLU A 1140 -5.92 -9.23 -5.36
C GLU A 1140 -7.15 -10.01 -4.85
N LEU A 1141 -8.33 -9.37 -4.86
CA LEU A 1141 -9.58 -10.01 -4.47
C LEU A 1141 -9.88 -11.23 -5.34
N GLY A 1142 -9.75 -11.07 -6.65
CA GLY A 1142 -9.96 -12.11 -7.63
C GLY A 1142 -9.02 -13.30 -7.47
N ALA A 1143 -7.72 -13.04 -7.30
CA ALA A 1143 -6.74 -14.07 -7.05
C ALA A 1143 -7.02 -14.83 -5.74
N PHE A 1144 -7.44 -14.12 -4.68
CA PHE A 1144 -7.87 -14.75 -3.43
C PHE A 1144 -9.14 -15.61 -3.59
N MET A 1145 -10.12 -15.13 -4.37
CA MET A 1145 -11.32 -15.90 -4.66
C MET A 1145 -11.01 -17.16 -5.48
N ARG A 1146 -10.11 -17.08 -6.46
CA ARG A 1146 -9.61 -18.25 -7.20
C ARG A 1146 -8.90 -19.25 -6.28
N LEU A 1147 -8.02 -18.76 -5.40
CA LEU A 1147 -7.32 -19.58 -4.40
C LEU A 1147 -8.31 -20.33 -3.48
N THR A 1148 -9.42 -19.69 -3.12
CA THR A 1148 -10.43 -20.21 -2.18
C THR A 1148 -11.64 -20.86 -2.84
N ALA A 1149 -11.65 -20.99 -4.17
CA ALA A 1149 -12.76 -21.58 -4.93
C ALA A 1149 -12.84 -23.11 -4.80
N HIS A 1150 -11.74 -23.78 -4.44
CA HIS A 1150 -11.64 -25.24 -4.43
C HIS A 1150 -12.11 -25.81 -3.08
N SER A 1151 -12.93 -26.87 -3.15
CA SER A 1151 -13.40 -27.71 -2.03
C SER A 1151 -14.01 -26.95 -0.83
N THR A 1152 -15.34 -26.89 -0.77
CA THR A 1152 -16.04 -26.69 0.52
C THR A 1152 -15.75 -27.90 1.39
N ALA A 1153 -15.16 -27.69 2.56
CA ALA A 1153 -14.74 -28.77 3.45
C ALA A 1153 -15.95 -29.63 3.90
N ALA A 1154 -16.25 -30.69 3.16
CA ALA A 1154 -17.12 -31.76 3.62
C ALA A 1154 -16.30 -32.68 4.54
N ILE A 1155 -15.91 -32.18 5.72
CA ILE A 1155 -15.46 -33.08 6.79
C ILE A 1155 -16.73 -33.80 7.23
N ASN A 1156 -16.89 -35.07 6.81
CA ASN A 1156 -18.06 -35.89 7.06
C ASN A 1156 -18.53 -35.72 8.52
N ARG A 1157 -19.69 -35.09 8.71
CA ARG A 1157 -20.37 -35.04 10.00
C ARG A 1157 -20.91 -36.43 10.30
N SER A 1158 -20.12 -37.28 10.95
CA SER A 1158 -20.59 -38.52 11.57
C SER A 1158 -20.84 -38.30 13.06
#